data_AF-A0A679IV46-F1
#
_entry.id   AF-A0A679IV46-F1
#
_cell.length_a   1.000
_cell.length_b   1.000
_cell.length_c   1.000
_cell.angle_alpha   90.00
_cell.angle_beta   90.00
_cell.angle_gamma   90.00
#
_symmetry.space_group_name_H-M   'P 1'
#
loop_
_entity.id
_entity.type
_entity.pdbx_description
1 polymer ?
#
loop_
_entity_poly.entity_id
_entity_poly.type
_entity_poly.pdbx_seq_one_letter_code
_entity_poly.pdbx_strand_id
1 'polypeptide(L)'
;MTSFPISRTVRTLRAGFRLLALAASLGAAAAHASGGYDPVDLFFATTRPDQPVREFLERPAGYYTDYLVPYQVLWYWRLHGQAFSPDAVRAFSDLLAKLPREDNGMDDTDTAWSAWREARGAAYAKLGHPLPASQAPAVPPSQQAPQWNADSLQASPSCFYGDAFRNAAGTLGQRMERVAGDKAAGPFVLHWLHAQDAVFDSCSEKAATPSAAAPALPANAPAWLKADHAYQLAAQRFYTGDLEGADSAFAAIAADKASAWRDLAAYMRLRVLARNNPGGEPAYSDSDGPGKESAEALKQQAALTKEVDAIALPLLKNPRLQALHPSVHRLAEALRIRYLTPGTRLQRLSDGLKTPGDPDAAAARLLLLNHEFRICAIVGCSYVGPGQKSDLVQWLSTVRGFDGPSGGLASQDKWREKFSWSSYQRTRDLAWLMAAASLVPVNAAAGDQREAELQSALAAVPEDHLARFAATQLRAQRMFAQGRFEAARELVAGSADSPLIAHSLSGRNLVKALLLPTAASEEEWRRLAIRPVVARSDPEAMEARPSATPLASAFDDDVVRFLNTRAPLPMWLRLAADPALAPALRDTLLETAWTRAVLAGDYATARRAAQLRVASAPAAPAKGADPIAGIRRSVTLATADTAAWRRLLLERMASTTETLQPPHWPAAGWDIRPTPLQPALDLASRRNTVPGTYGKWCTPLGVPASGPEAAGPAEFEMPAFLPQAERTQQAALVARLRTVPQDSVYFTQESLALMQRDKADPLVPQALSLAVKMARYTCPDKTVGDWSRKGLQVLHANYPKSTWAANTPYWYGGR
;
A
#
# COMPACT_ATOMS: atom_id res chain seq x y z
N MET A 1 -50.36 -53.94 38.70
CA MET A 1 -49.77 -52.77 39.39
C MET A 1 -49.35 -51.79 38.31
N THR A 2 -50.31 -51.12 37.67
CA THR A 2 -51.01 -49.86 38.05
C THR A 2 -50.12 -48.64 37.82
N SER A 3 -50.47 -47.59 37.07
CA SER A 3 -51.50 -47.24 36.09
C SER A 3 -50.99 -45.90 35.49
N PHE A 4 -51.19 -45.63 34.20
CA PHE A 4 -51.26 -44.25 33.66
C PHE A 4 -52.40 -43.48 34.39
N PRO A 5 -52.54 -42.12 34.39
CA PRO A 5 -52.28 -41.24 33.22
C PRO A 5 -52.06 -39.69 33.44
N ILE A 6 -51.86 -38.95 32.32
CA ILE A 6 -52.45 -37.62 31.90
C ILE A 6 -52.14 -36.34 32.75
N SER A 7 -51.86 -35.10 32.27
CA SER A 7 -52.15 -34.31 31.04
C SER A 7 -51.12 -33.16 30.90
N ARG A 8 -50.44 -32.93 29.78
CA ARG A 8 -50.70 -31.98 28.66
C ARG A 8 -51.18 -30.54 28.97
N THR A 9 -50.40 -29.59 28.43
CA THR A 9 -50.73 -28.23 27.88
C THR A 9 -51.21 -27.16 28.88
N VAL A 10 -50.70 -25.92 28.95
CA VAL A 10 -50.47 -24.90 27.90
C VAL A 10 -49.44 -23.88 28.43
N ARG A 11 -48.41 -23.53 27.65
CA ARG A 11 -47.68 -22.26 27.82
C ARG A 11 -47.11 -21.78 26.49
N THR A 12 -47.98 -21.18 25.68
CA THR A 12 -47.61 -20.30 24.58
C THR A 12 -47.56 -18.85 25.07
N LEU A 13 -46.63 -18.09 24.47
CA LEU A 13 -46.55 -16.63 24.44
C LEU A 13 -46.02 -15.94 25.71
N ARG A 14 -44.68 -15.83 25.80
CA ARG A 14 -43.91 -14.61 26.19
C ARG A 14 -42.42 -14.96 26.40
N ALA A 15 -41.72 -15.30 25.33
CA ALA A 15 -40.24 -15.40 25.35
C ALA A 15 -39.59 -14.76 24.10
N GLY A 16 -40.33 -13.91 23.38
CA GLY A 16 -39.84 -13.21 22.18
C GLY A 16 -39.31 -11.79 22.41
N PHE A 17 -39.36 -11.26 23.65
CA PHE A 17 -39.08 -9.84 23.91
C PHE A 17 -37.85 -9.55 24.79
N ARG A 18 -37.09 -10.57 25.21
CA ARG A 18 -35.87 -10.37 26.02
C ARG A 18 -34.54 -10.66 25.29
N LEU A 19 -34.58 -11.26 24.10
CA LEU A 19 -33.38 -11.47 23.27
C LEU A 19 -33.13 -10.32 22.27
N LEU A 20 -34.16 -9.54 21.90
CA LEU A 20 -34.04 -8.34 21.07
C LEU A 20 -33.52 -7.11 21.84
N ALA A 21 -33.64 -7.09 23.17
CA ALA A 21 -33.14 -5.98 24.00
C ALA A 21 -31.64 -6.09 24.34
N LEU A 22 -31.04 -7.28 24.25
CA LEU A 22 -29.58 -7.45 24.36
C LEU A 22 -28.86 -7.27 23.01
N ALA A 23 -29.53 -7.50 21.88
CA ALA A 23 -28.98 -7.21 20.55
C ALA A 23 -28.97 -5.70 20.23
N ALA A 24 -29.90 -4.92 20.79
CA ALA A 24 -29.96 -3.46 20.58
C ALA A 24 -29.02 -2.65 21.49
N SER A 25 -28.54 -3.20 22.60
CA SER A 25 -27.55 -2.55 23.49
C SER A 25 -26.09 -2.92 23.16
N LEU A 26 -25.86 -3.93 22.32
CA LEU A 26 -24.56 -4.25 21.72
C LEU A 26 -24.32 -3.52 20.38
N GLY A 27 -25.31 -2.80 19.86
CA GLY A 27 -25.22 -2.02 18.62
C GLY A 27 -24.63 -0.60 18.76
N ALA A 28 -24.24 -0.17 19.96
CA ALA A 28 -23.61 1.15 20.21
C ALA A 28 -22.24 1.05 20.90
N ALA A 29 -21.69 -0.16 20.97
CA ALA A 29 -20.30 -0.40 21.31
C ALA A 29 -19.66 -1.14 20.13
N ALA A 30 -19.51 -0.44 19.00
CA ALA A 30 -18.29 -0.57 18.23
C ALA A 30 -17.18 -0.09 19.18
N ALA A 31 -16.81 -0.96 20.12
CA ALA A 31 -15.59 -0.83 20.88
C ALA A 31 -14.52 -0.78 19.82
N HIS A 32 -13.96 0.43 19.65
CA HIS A 32 -12.74 0.68 18.93
C HIS A 32 -11.75 -0.42 19.31
N ALA A 33 -11.61 -1.39 18.40
CA ALA A 33 -10.64 -2.44 18.55
C ALA A 33 -9.30 -1.75 18.79
N SER A 34 -8.67 -2.13 19.88
CA SER A 34 -7.37 -1.67 20.30
C SER A 34 -6.37 -1.75 19.13
N GLY A 35 -5.93 -0.59 18.62
CA GLY A 35 -4.61 -0.45 18.00
C GLY A 35 -4.52 -0.30 16.48
N GLY A 36 -5.54 0.18 15.76
CA GLY A 36 -5.40 0.51 14.34
C GLY A 36 -4.83 1.92 14.11
N TYR A 37 -3.74 2.03 13.35
CA TYR A 37 -3.26 3.32 12.86
C TYR A 37 -4.19 3.82 11.74
N ASP A 38 -4.42 5.14 11.65
CA ASP A 38 -5.19 5.69 10.53
C ASP A 38 -4.44 5.52 9.20
N PRO A 39 -5.15 5.29 8.08
CA PRO A 39 -4.53 5.25 6.76
C PRO A 39 -3.78 6.56 6.45
N VAL A 40 -2.55 6.44 5.96
CA VAL A 40 -1.68 7.54 5.57
C VAL A 40 -1.89 7.85 4.08
N ASP A 41 -2.14 9.12 3.75
CA ASP A 41 -2.21 9.59 2.37
C ASP A 41 -0.80 9.65 1.77
N LEU A 42 -0.60 9.02 0.61
CA LEU A 42 0.65 9.02 -0.14
C LEU A 42 0.56 9.98 -1.33
N PHE A 43 1.51 10.91 -1.45
CA PHE A 43 1.59 11.89 -2.54
C PHE A 43 2.54 11.47 -3.67
N PHE A 44 3.34 10.44 -3.44
CA PHE A 44 4.29 9.89 -4.40
C PHE A 44 4.19 8.37 -4.41
N ALA A 45 4.05 7.78 -5.59
CA ALA A 45 4.25 6.36 -5.78
C ALA A 45 5.76 6.12 -6.00
N THR A 46 6.47 5.76 -4.92
CA THR A 46 7.94 5.63 -4.93
C THR A 46 8.42 4.21 -5.22
N THR A 47 7.58 3.19 -4.97
CA THR A 47 7.90 1.77 -5.21
C THR A 47 7.32 1.24 -6.52
N ARG A 48 6.33 1.95 -7.09
CA ARG A 48 5.68 1.65 -8.37
C ARG A 48 5.32 2.97 -9.06
N PRO A 49 5.25 3.04 -10.39
CA PRO A 49 4.77 4.24 -11.08
C PRO A 49 3.27 4.47 -10.87
N ASP A 50 2.82 5.69 -11.18
CA ASP A 50 1.41 6.05 -11.18
C ASP A 50 0.59 5.15 -12.12
N GLN A 51 -0.69 4.96 -11.80
CA GLN A 51 -1.63 4.25 -12.66
C GLN A 51 -2.25 5.20 -13.70
N PRO A 52 -2.52 4.73 -14.93
CA PRO A 52 -2.30 3.37 -15.42
C PRO A 52 -0.83 3.11 -15.81
N VAL A 53 -0.28 1.95 -15.43
CA VAL A 53 1.14 1.59 -15.66
C VAL A 53 1.57 1.67 -17.13
N ARG A 54 0.64 1.54 -18.07
CA ARG A 54 0.91 1.69 -19.49
C ARG A 54 1.53 3.06 -19.82
N GLU A 55 1.09 4.13 -19.17
CA GLU A 55 1.63 5.46 -19.41
C GLU A 55 3.08 5.58 -18.96
N PHE A 56 3.49 4.89 -17.90
CA PHE A 56 4.89 4.80 -17.51
C PHE A 56 5.77 4.21 -18.63
N LEU A 57 5.25 3.21 -19.35
CA LEU A 57 5.97 2.60 -20.46
C LEU A 57 6.03 3.53 -21.67
N GLU A 58 4.93 4.21 -22.00
CA GLU A 58 4.84 5.05 -23.21
C GLU A 58 5.48 6.43 -23.01
N ARG A 59 5.34 7.02 -21.83
CA ARG A 59 5.68 8.42 -21.49
C ARG A 59 6.12 8.53 -20.01
N PRO A 60 7.30 8.01 -19.64
CA PRO A 60 7.73 8.01 -18.25
C PRO A 60 7.91 9.45 -17.72
N ALA A 61 7.17 9.76 -16.66
CA ALA A 61 7.14 11.10 -16.05
C ALA A 61 8.01 11.24 -14.78
N GLY A 62 8.66 10.17 -14.33
CA GLY A 62 9.47 10.18 -13.12
C GLY A 62 10.37 8.94 -12.97
N TYR A 63 11.54 9.15 -12.37
CA TYR A 63 12.50 8.10 -12.03
C TYR A 63 12.71 8.09 -10.51
N TYR A 64 12.43 6.96 -9.87
CA TYR A 64 12.66 6.76 -8.44
C TYR A 64 13.50 5.50 -8.23
N THR A 65 14.51 5.58 -7.37
CA THR A 65 15.42 4.46 -7.06
C THR A 65 14.73 3.28 -6.38
N ASP A 66 13.59 3.55 -5.73
CA ASP A 66 12.85 2.58 -4.93
C ASP A 66 11.83 1.78 -5.75
N TYR A 67 11.70 2.03 -7.07
CA TYR A 67 10.82 1.23 -7.93
C TYR A 67 11.21 -0.24 -7.95
N LEU A 68 10.25 -1.17 -7.98
CA LEU A 68 10.50 -2.62 -8.08
C LEU A 68 11.39 -2.98 -9.28
N VAL A 69 12.08 -4.12 -9.18
CA VAL A 69 13.08 -4.58 -10.17
C VAL A 69 12.58 -4.48 -11.62
N PRO A 70 11.36 -4.91 -12.00
CA PRO A 70 10.89 -4.81 -13.37
C PRO A 70 10.87 -3.37 -13.90
N TYR A 71 10.43 -2.41 -13.09
CA TYR A 71 10.44 -0.99 -13.45
C TYR A 71 11.86 -0.44 -13.60
N GLN A 72 12.80 -0.87 -12.74
CA GLN A 72 14.20 -0.45 -12.83
C GLN A 72 14.89 -0.98 -14.09
N VAL A 73 14.60 -2.22 -14.50
CA VAL A 73 15.16 -2.77 -15.75
C VAL A 73 14.58 -2.04 -16.96
N LEU A 74 13.29 -1.72 -16.95
CA LEU A 74 12.66 -0.92 -18.01
C LEU A 74 13.29 0.48 -18.10
N TRP A 75 13.58 1.11 -16.97
CA TRP A 75 14.35 2.35 -16.92
C TRP A 75 15.78 2.18 -17.43
N TYR A 76 16.48 1.11 -17.02
CA TYR A 76 17.82 0.80 -17.49
C TYR A 76 17.88 0.70 -19.02
N TRP A 77 16.92 0.02 -19.65
CA TRP A 77 16.82 -0.04 -21.11
C TRP A 77 16.56 1.33 -21.75
N ARG A 78 15.62 2.11 -21.20
CA ARG A 78 15.33 3.46 -21.67
C ARG A 78 16.53 4.40 -21.56
N LEU A 79 17.31 4.31 -20.49
CA LEU A 79 18.50 5.12 -20.25
C LEU A 79 19.63 4.77 -21.22
N HIS A 80 19.66 3.54 -21.72
CA HIS A 80 20.54 3.10 -22.81
C HIS A 80 19.92 3.32 -24.21
N GLY A 81 18.90 4.18 -24.33
CA GLY A 81 18.31 4.58 -25.62
C GLY A 81 17.39 3.54 -26.26
N GLN A 82 16.96 2.50 -25.54
CA GLN A 82 16.08 1.48 -26.13
C GLN A 82 14.63 1.99 -26.21
N ALA A 83 14.04 1.83 -27.40
CA ALA A 83 12.63 2.09 -27.65
C ALA A 83 11.79 0.82 -27.44
N PHE A 84 10.54 0.98 -26.98
CA PHE A 84 9.59 -0.13 -26.86
C PHE A 84 8.62 -0.13 -28.03
N SER A 85 8.50 -1.27 -28.70
CA SER A 85 7.48 -1.51 -29.72
C SER A 85 6.08 -1.59 -29.08
N PRO A 86 4.99 -1.49 -29.86
CA PRO A 86 3.63 -1.70 -29.35
C PRO A 86 3.45 -3.05 -28.63
N ASP A 87 4.09 -4.11 -29.14
CA ASP A 87 4.07 -5.44 -28.50
C ASP A 87 4.83 -5.46 -27.18
N ALA A 88 5.95 -4.74 -27.08
CA ALA A 88 6.68 -4.55 -25.83
C ALA A 88 5.83 -3.77 -24.80
N VAL A 89 5.18 -2.70 -25.22
CA VAL A 89 4.27 -1.94 -24.35
C VAL A 89 3.12 -2.83 -23.86
N ARG A 90 2.52 -3.66 -24.72
CA ARG A 90 1.50 -4.64 -24.33
C ARG A 90 2.05 -5.62 -23.29
N ALA A 91 3.12 -6.35 -23.63
CA ALA A 91 3.67 -7.42 -22.79
C ALA A 91 4.11 -6.90 -21.41
N PHE A 92 4.77 -5.74 -21.38
CA PHE A 92 5.19 -5.12 -20.12
C PHE A 92 4.00 -4.54 -19.37
N SER A 93 3.00 -3.94 -20.02
CA SER A 93 1.78 -3.50 -19.31
C SER A 93 1.06 -4.68 -18.66
N ASP A 94 0.92 -5.79 -19.38
CA ASP A 94 0.30 -7.02 -18.87
C ASP A 94 1.09 -7.60 -17.69
N LEU A 95 2.42 -7.63 -17.78
CA LEU A 95 3.28 -8.03 -16.67
C LEU A 95 3.06 -7.11 -15.47
N LEU A 96 3.19 -5.79 -15.65
CA LEU A 96 3.21 -4.86 -14.53
C LEU A 96 1.83 -4.71 -13.86
N ALA A 97 0.75 -4.89 -14.61
CA ALA A 97 -0.60 -4.97 -14.06
C ALA A 97 -0.84 -6.25 -13.24
N LYS A 98 -0.13 -7.34 -13.56
CA LYS A 98 -0.21 -8.66 -12.91
C LYS A 98 0.90 -8.92 -11.91
N LEU A 99 1.95 -8.10 -11.87
CA LEU A 99 2.95 -8.12 -10.81
C LEU A 99 2.16 -8.04 -9.52
N PRO A 100 2.34 -8.99 -8.58
CA PRO A 100 1.56 -9.00 -7.36
C PRO A 100 1.60 -7.60 -6.77
N ARG A 101 0.44 -6.94 -6.73
CA ARG A 101 0.17 -6.05 -5.60
C ARG A 101 0.29 -6.99 -4.42
N GLU A 102 1.06 -6.66 -3.40
CA GLU A 102 1.35 -7.63 -2.35
C GLU A 102 0.13 -7.85 -1.43
N ASP A 103 -1.04 -7.36 -1.85
CA ASP A 103 -2.39 -7.67 -1.39
C ASP A 103 -3.25 -8.48 -2.39
N ASN A 104 -2.72 -8.92 -3.54
CA ASN A 104 -3.25 -10.14 -4.14
C ASN A 104 -2.72 -11.31 -3.31
N GLY A 105 -3.20 -11.37 -2.07
CA GLY A 105 -3.45 -12.63 -1.44
C GLY A 105 -4.27 -13.51 -2.38
N MET A 106 -4.65 -14.66 -1.87
CA MET A 106 -5.47 -15.59 -2.62
C MET A 106 -6.83 -15.03 -3.07
N ASP A 107 -7.18 -13.77 -2.75
CA ASP A 107 -8.32 -12.97 -3.21
C ASP A 107 -8.74 -13.17 -4.68
N ASP A 108 -7.82 -13.10 -5.67
CA ASP A 108 -8.22 -13.38 -7.09
C ASP A 108 -8.64 -14.85 -7.26
N THR A 109 -7.92 -15.76 -6.60
CA THR A 109 -8.25 -17.18 -6.61
C THR A 109 -9.53 -17.47 -5.85
N ASP A 110 -9.79 -16.79 -4.74
CA ASP A 110 -11.01 -16.86 -3.93
C ASP A 110 -12.21 -16.27 -4.67
N THR A 111 -12.00 -15.19 -5.41
CA THR A 111 -13.01 -14.58 -6.30
C THR A 111 -13.39 -15.57 -7.40
N ALA A 112 -12.39 -16.14 -8.08
CA ALA A 112 -12.63 -17.15 -9.11
C ALA A 112 -13.29 -18.41 -8.54
N TRP A 113 -12.86 -18.85 -7.36
CA TRP A 113 -13.46 -19.97 -6.62
C TRP A 113 -14.91 -19.70 -6.25
N SER A 114 -15.22 -18.51 -5.75
CA SER A 114 -16.57 -18.09 -5.40
C SER A 114 -17.48 -18.05 -6.64
N ALA A 115 -16.98 -17.47 -7.74
CA ALA A 115 -17.69 -17.43 -9.02
C ALA A 115 -17.97 -18.83 -9.57
N TRP A 116 -17.00 -19.76 -9.47
CA TRP A 116 -17.22 -21.17 -9.83
C TRP A 116 -18.32 -21.80 -8.97
N ARG A 117 -18.29 -21.62 -7.65
CA ARG A 117 -19.30 -22.19 -6.74
C ARG A 117 -20.70 -21.66 -7.03
N GLU A 118 -20.83 -20.37 -7.31
CA GLU A 118 -22.10 -19.74 -7.70
C GLU A 118 -22.61 -20.33 -9.02
N ALA A 119 -21.76 -20.37 -10.06
CA ALA A 119 -22.11 -20.92 -11.37
C ALA A 119 -22.51 -22.40 -11.28
N ARG A 120 -21.76 -23.19 -10.49
CA ARG A 120 -22.07 -24.59 -10.19
C ARG A 120 -23.42 -24.74 -9.50
N GLY A 121 -23.68 -23.96 -8.45
CA GLY A 121 -24.95 -23.96 -7.73
C GLY A 121 -26.14 -23.64 -8.62
N ALA A 122 -26.01 -22.60 -9.44
CA ALA A 122 -27.04 -22.21 -10.40
C ALA A 122 -27.30 -23.29 -11.46
N ALA A 123 -26.25 -23.98 -11.93
CA ALA A 123 -26.39 -25.05 -12.91
C ALA A 123 -27.13 -26.27 -12.33
N TYR A 124 -26.76 -26.75 -11.14
CA TYR A 124 -27.48 -27.86 -10.46
C TYR A 124 -28.96 -27.52 -10.26
N ALA A 125 -29.25 -26.31 -9.76
CA ALA A 125 -30.63 -25.83 -9.57
C ALA A 125 -31.42 -25.81 -10.89
N LYS A 126 -30.85 -25.27 -11.97
CA LYS A 126 -31.49 -25.23 -13.30
C LYS A 126 -31.70 -26.61 -13.91
N LEU A 127 -30.82 -27.57 -13.62
CA LEU A 127 -30.94 -28.96 -14.07
C LEU A 127 -31.92 -29.77 -13.21
N GLY A 128 -32.45 -29.22 -12.11
CA GLY A 128 -33.41 -29.91 -11.24
C GLY A 128 -32.76 -30.93 -10.29
N HIS A 129 -31.46 -30.79 -10.02
CA HIS A 129 -30.72 -31.70 -9.13
C HIS A 129 -30.25 -30.95 -7.88
N PRO A 130 -30.30 -31.56 -6.69
CA PRO A 130 -29.69 -30.98 -5.51
C PRO A 130 -28.18 -30.91 -5.70
N LEU A 131 -27.55 -29.88 -5.13
CA LEU A 131 -26.09 -29.82 -5.04
C LEU A 131 -25.58 -31.09 -4.31
N PRO A 132 -24.61 -31.81 -4.88
CA PRO A 132 -23.98 -32.93 -4.19
C PRO A 132 -23.45 -32.47 -2.83
N ALA A 133 -23.74 -33.23 -1.78
CA ALA A 133 -23.26 -32.96 -0.44
C ALA A 133 -21.74 -33.20 -0.38
N SER A 134 -20.92 -32.20 -0.72
CA SER A 134 -19.50 -32.25 -0.36
C SER A 134 -19.36 -31.98 1.15
N GLN A 135 -18.39 -32.61 1.79
CA GLN A 135 -18.08 -32.51 3.22
C GLN A 135 -17.80 -31.05 3.63
N ALA A 136 -18.72 -30.43 4.39
CA ALA A 136 -18.63 -29.06 4.91
C ALA A 136 -18.38 -27.96 3.82
N PRO A 137 -18.57 -26.67 4.11
CA PRO A 137 -18.11 -25.63 3.21
C PRO A 137 -16.58 -25.74 3.11
N ALA A 138 -16.06 -26.09 1.93
CA ALA A 138 -14.63 -25.98 1.68
C ALA A 138 -14.20 -24.55 1.99
N VAL A 139 -13.18 -24.42 2.83
CA VAL A 139 -12.61 -23.13 3.21
C VAL A 139 -12.01 -22.49 1.94
N PRO A 140 -12.18 -21.17 1.68
CA PRO A 140 -11.58 -20.53 0.53
C PRO A 140 -10.10 -20.89 0.38
N PRO A 141 -9.57 -21.00 -0.85
CA PRO A 141 -8.16 -21.30 -1.08
C PRO A 141 -7.18 -20.43 -0.26
N SER A 142 -7.52 -19.18 0.05
CA SER A 142 -6.73 -18.30 0.94
C SER A 142 -6.55 -18.79 2.38
N GLN A 143 -7.47 -19.61 2.86
CA GLN A 143 -7.55 -20.07 4.24
C GLN A 143 -7.10 -21.53 4.39
N GLN A 144 -6.66 -22.16 3.30
CA GLN A 144 -6.00 -23.46 3.33
C GLN A 144 -4.53 -23.29 3.67
N ALA A 145 -3.96 -24.21 4.46
CA ALA A 145 -2.53 -24.17 4.77
C ALA A 145 -1.74 -24.33 3.45
N PRO A 146 -0.90 -23.34 3.06
CA PRO A 146 -0.16 -23.45 1.82
C PRO A 146 0.78 -24.64 1.87
N GLN A 147 0.67 -25.54 0.88
CA GLN A 147 1.71 -26.54 0.66
C GLN A 147 2.90 -25.81 0.04
N TRP A 148 3.83 -25.42 0.91
CA TRP A 148 5.12 -24.87 0.51
C TRP A 148 5.97 -26.00 -0.06
N ASN A 149 6.29 -25.92 -1.34
CA ASN A 149 7.38 -26.71 -1.90
C ASN A 149 8.61 -25.80 -1.96
N ALA A 150 9.51 -26.00 -0.99
CA ALA A 150 10.75 -25.26 -0.82
C ALA A 150 11.68 -25.36 -2.05
N ASP A 151 11.61 -26.46 -2.80
CA ASP A 151 12.48 -26.74 -3.96
C ASP A 151 12.02 -25.99 -5.22
N SER A 152 10.70 -25.78 -5.32
CA SER A 152 10.06 -25.22 -6.51
C SER A 152 9.89 -23.71 -6.49
N LEU A 153 10.17 -23.06 -5.36
CA LEU A 153 9.91 -21.63 -5.10
C LEU A 153 8.45 -21.21 -5.36
N GLN A 154 7.50 -22.14 -5.19
CA GLN A 154 6.07 -21.88 -5.34
C GLN A 154 5.33 -22.18 -4.03
N ALA A 155 4.59 -21.19 -3.53
CA ALA A 155 3.46 -21.47 -2.66
C ALA A 155 2.36 -22.07 -3.54
N SER A 156 1.90 -23.30 -3.26
CA SER A 156 0.61 -23.78 -3.78
C SER A 156 -0.43 -23.64 -2.66
N PRO A 157 -1.03 -22.45 -2.48
CA PRO A 157 -2.05 -22.23 -1.46
C PRO A 157 -3.31 -23.09 -1.62
N SER A 158 -3.52 -23.72 -2.77
CA SER A 158 -4.29 -24.96 -2.92
C SER A 158 -3.79 -25.61 -4.21
N CYS A 159 -4.10 -26.86 -4.51
CA CYS A 159 -3.68 -27.44 -5.79
C CYS A 159 -4.26 -26.71 -7.03
N PHE A 160 -5.17 -25.75 -6.87
CA PHE A 160 -5.73 -24.92 -7.94
C PHE A 160 -5.40 -23.43 -7.80
N TYR A 161 -5.13 -22.78 -8.93
CA TYR A 161 -5.06 -21.32 -9.07
C TYR A 161 -6.34 -20.80 -9.72
N GLY A 162 -6.64 -19.50 -9.58
CA GLY A 162 -7.86 -18.86 -10.10
C GLY A 162 -8.22 -19.19 -11.56
N ASP A 163 -7.23 -19.40 -12.42
CA ASP A 163 -7.45 -19.75 -13.84
C ASP A 163 -8.19 -21.08 -14.03
N ALA A 164 -7.99 -22.07 -13.14
CA ALA A 164 -8.70 -23.34 -13.22
C ALA A 164 -10.20 -23.16 -12.95
N PHE A 165 -10.56 -22.37 -11.94
CA PHE A 165 -11.95 -22.04 -11.62
C PHE A 165 -12.59 -21.18 -12.72
N ARG A 166 -11.88 -20.19 -13.26
CA ARG A 166 -12.36 -19.37 -14.39
C ARG A 166 -12.64 -20.21 -15.63
N ASN A 167 -11.72 -21.11 -16.00
CA ASN A 167 -11.90 -21.99 -17.15
C ASN A 167 -13.09 -22.94 -16.96
N ALA A 168 -13.25 -23.51 -15.76
CA ALA A 168 -14.40 -24.38 -15.45
C ALA A 168 -15.72 -23.60 -15.49
N ALA A 169 -15.78 -22.41 -14.91
CA ALA A 169 -16.97 -21.56 -14.93
C ALA A 169 -17.36 -21.14 -16.36
N GLY A 170 -16.38 -20.70 -17.17
CA GLY A 170 -16.60 -20.35 -18.57
C GLY A 170 -17.07 -21.55 -19.41
N THR A 171 -16.47 -22.72 -19.20
CA THR A 171 -16.88 -23.97 -19.88
C THR A 171 -18.30 -24.36 -19.50
N LEU A 172 -18.64 -24.32 -18.20
CA LEU A 172 -19.98 -24.60 -17.70
C LEU A 172 -21.01 -23.66 -18.32
N GLY A 173 -20.72 -22.36 -18.43
CA GLY A 173 -21.56 -21.38 -19.13
C GLY A 173 -21.87 -21.83 -20.56
N GLN A 174 -20.85 -22.15 -21.35
CA GLN A 174 -21.02 -22.65 -22.72
C GLN A 174 -21.80 -23.96 -22.81
N ARG A 175 -21.70 -24.84 -21.80
CA ARG A 175 -22.48 -26.10 -21.78
C ARG A 175 -23.93 -25.85 -21.40
N MET A 176 -24.20 -24.91 -20.49
CA MET A 176 -25.56 -24.51 -20.13
C MET A 176 -26.32 -23.83 -21.27
N GLU A 177 -25.64 -23.13 -22.18
CA GLU A 177 -26.25 -22.62 -23.42
C GLU A 177 -26.82 -23.76 -24.29
N ARG A 178 -26.15 -24.93 -24.30
CA ARG A 178 -26.65 -26.12 -25.01
C ARG A 178 -27.93 -26.65 -24.39
N VAL A 179 -28.07 -26.60 -23.07
CA VAL A 179 -29.30 -26.99 -22.35
C VAL A 179 -30.46 -26.03 -22.66
N ALA A 180 -30.15 -24.74 -22.82
CA ALA A 180 -31.14 -23.74 -23.21
C ALA A 180 -31.65 -23.96 -24.65
N GLY A 181 -30.76 -24.38 -25.57
CA GLY A 181 -31.13 -24.74 -26.95
C GLY A 181 -31.75 -26.13 -27.10
N ASP A 182 -31.36 -27.10 -26.27
CA ASP A 182 -31.84 -28.48 -26.28
C ASP A 182 -31.85 -29.08 -24.87
N LYS A 183 -33.05 -29.31 -24.32
CA LYS A 183 -33.22 -29.90 -22.98
C LYS A 183 -32.62 -31.31 -22.87
N ALA A 184 -32.47 -32.05 -23.98
CA ALA A 184 -31.84 -33.36 -23.97
C ALA A 184 -30.33 -33.31 -23.67
N ALA A 185 -29.71 -32.13 -23.74
CA ALA A 185 -28.32 -31.93 -23.30
C ALA A 185 -28.16 -31.96 -21.77
N GLY A 186 -29.24 -31.77 -21.00
CA GLY A 186 -29.21 -31.67 -19.53
C GLY A 186 -28.45 -32.80 -18.82
N PRO A 187 -28.76 -34.09 -19.09
CA PRO A 187 -28.03 -35.22 -18.50
C PRO A 187 -26.54 -35.24 -18.83
N PHE A 188 -26.13 -34.79 -20.03
CA PHE A 188 -24.73 -34.73 -20.43
C PHE A 188 -23.98 -33.60 -19.73
N VAL A 189 -24.63 -32.45 -19.49
CA VAL A 189 -24.04 -31.35 -18.70
C VAL A 189 -23.94 -31.71 -17.22
N LEU A 190 -24.92 -32.44 -16.68
CA LEU A 190 -24.82 -32.98 -15.32
C LEU A 190 -23.65 -33.97 -15.20
N HIS A 191 -23.44 -34.84 -16.20
CA HIS A 191 -22.28 -35.73 -16.23
C HIS A 191 -20.97 -34.94 -16.24
N TRP A 192 -20.86 -33.90 -17.07
CA TRP A 192 -19.70 -33.02 -17.10
C TRP A 192 -19.42 -32.36 -15.74
N LEU A 193 -20.47 -31.91 -15.03
CA LEU A 193 -20.36 -31.34 -13.68
C LEU A 193 -19.81 -32.34 -12.69
N HIS A 194 -20.30 -33.58 -12.67
CA HIS A 194 -19.77 -34.64 -11.80
C HIS A 194 -18.30 -34.95 -12.09
N ALA A 195 -17.90 -34.99 -13.36
CA ALA A 195 -16.50 -35.17 -13.72
C ALA A 195 -15.62 -33.97 -13.30
N GLN A 196 -16.13 -32.74 -13.42
CA GLN A 196 -15.41 -31.54 -12.97
C GLN A 196 -15.27 -31.50 -11.43
N ASP A 197 -16.31 -31.91 -10.72
CA ASP A 197 -16.29 -32.04 -9.26
C ASP A 197 -15.23 -33.06 -8.83
N ALA A 198 -15.14 -34.22 -9.50
CA ALA A 198 -14.10 -35.22 -9.24
C ALA A 198 -12.66 -34.69 -9.47
N VAL A 199 -12.46 -33.82 -10.48
CA VAL A 199 -11.18 -33.14 -10.69
C VAL A 199 -10.85 -32.22 -9.51
N PHE A 200 -11.81 -31.40 -9.07
CA PHE A 200 -11.59 -30.46 -7.97
C PHE A 200 -11.50 -31.12 -6.59
N ASP A 201 -12.11 -32.30 -6.41
CA ASP A 201 -12.02 -33.09 -5.18
C ASP A 201 -10.65 -33.76 -4.99
N SER A 202 -9.86 -33.88 -6.07
CA SER A 202 -8.51 -34.48 -6.07
C SER A 202 -7.48 -33.72 -5.22
N CYS A 203 -7.88 -32.60 -4.59
CA CYS A 203 -6.99 -31.64 -3.95
C CYS A 203 -7.35 -31.31 -2.48
N SER A 204 -8.25 -32.09 -1.87
CA SER A 204 -8.57 -31.98 -0.44
C SER A 204 -7.54 -32.74 0.42
N GLU A 205 -7.21 -32.23 1.61
CA GLU A 205 -6.11 -32.66 2.51
C GLU A 205 -6.02 -34.17 2.84
N LYS A 206 -7.02 -34.97 2.48
CA LYS A 206 -6.97 -36.42 2.65
C LYS A 206 -6.47 -37.13 1.39
N ALA A 207 -5.21 -36.89 1.02
CA ALA A 207 -4.49 -37.69 0.03
C ALA A 207 -4.38 -39.20 0.40
N ALA A 208 -4.85 -39.60 1.59
CA ALA A 208 -5.02 -40.99 2.01
C ALA A 208 -6.40 -41.60 1.67
N THR A 209 -7.38 -40.81 1.23
CA THR A 209 -8.65 -41.32 0.67
C THR A 209 -8.58 -41.27 -0.84
N PRO A 210 -8.98 -42.33 -1.57
CA PRO A 210 -9.06 -42.28 -3.02
C PRO A 210 -9.95 -41.10 -3.45
N SER A 211 -9.43 -40.23 -4.32
CA SER A 211 -10.27 -39.22 -5.00
C SER A 211 -11.49 -39.92 -5.59
N ALA A 212 -12.65 -39.28 -5.53
CA ALA A 212 -13.82 -39.78 -6.24
C ALA A 212 -13.45 -40.02 -7.71
N ALA A 213 -13.67 -41.25 -8.19
CA ALA A 213 -13.38 -41.58 -9.58
C ALA A 213 -14.34 -40.77 -10.47
N ALA A 214 -13.80 -40.14 -11.51
CA ALA A 214 -14.65 -39.48 -12.50
C ALA A 214 -15.63 -40.51 -13.10
N PRO A 215 -16.90 -40.13 -13.30
CA PRO A 215 -17.92 -41.06 -13.79
C PRO A 215 -17.56 -41.56 -15.20
N ALA A 216 -17.87 -42.83 -15.48
CA ALA A 216 -17.66 -43.40 -16.81
C ALA A 216 -18.59 -42.76 -17.85
N LEU A 217 -18.05 -42.50 -19.06
CA LEU A 217 -18.82 -41.87 -20.14
C LEU A 217 -20.09 -42.66 -20.49
N PRO A 218 -21.25 -42.00 -20.67
CA PRO A 218 -22.44 -42.64 -21.22
C PRO A 218 -22.21 -43.21 -22.62
N ALA A 219 -22.83 -44.34 -22.95
CA ALA A 219 -22.64 -45.01 -24.24
C ALA A 219 -22.99 -44.13 -25.46
N ASN A 220 -23.94 -43.20 -25.30
CA ASN A 220 -24.39 -42.24 -26.32
C ASN A 220 -23.82 -40.83 -26.11
N ALA A 221 -22.67 -40.68 -25.43
CA ALA A 221 -22.08 -39.38 -25.17
C ALA A 221 -21.79 -38.60 -26.47
N PRO A 222 -22.20 -37.33 -26.56
CA PRO A 222 -21.89 -36.50 -27.72
C PRO A 222 -20.38 -36.21 -27.82
N ALA A 223 -19.90 -35.88 -29.02
CA ALA A 223 -18.48 -35.66 -29.28
C ALA A 223 -17.85 -34.59 -28.37
N TRP A 224 -18.58 -33.51 -28.07
CA TRP A 224 -18.11 -32.46 -27.16
C TRP A 224 -17.89 -32.98 -25.73
N LEU A 225 -18.76 -33.89 -25.25
CA LEU A 225 -18.63 -34.46 -23.91
C LEU A 225 -17.45 -35.43 -23.84
N LYS A 226 -17.22 -36.20 -24.91
CA LYS A 226 -16.04 -37.08 -25.02
C LYS A 226 -14.74 -36.26 -24.94
N ALA A 227 -14.67 -35.14 -25.65
CA ALA A 227 -13.51 -34.25 -25.63
C ALA A 227 -13.31 -33.60 -24.24
N ASP A 228 -14.38 -33.10 -23.62
CA ASP A 228 -14.33 -32.52 -22.28
C ASP A 228 -13.90 -33.55 -21.22
N HIS A 229 -14.46 -34.75 -21.27
CA HIS A 229 -14.16 -35.83 -20.33
C HIS A 229 -12.71 -36.29 -20.44
N ALA A 230 -12.17 -36.40 -21.66
CA ALA A 230 -10.75 -36.71 -21.88
C ALA A 230 -9.84 -35.66 -21.22
N TYR A 231 -10.17 -34.38 -21.37
CA TYR A 231 -9.42 -33.29 -20.73
C TYR A 231 -9.54 -33.33 -19.20
N GLN A 232 -10.74 -33.57 -18.67
CA GLN A 232 -10.98 -33.70 -17.22
C GLN A 232 -10.19 -34.85 -16.61
N LEU A 233 -10.14 -36.02 -17.27
CA LEU A 233 -9.32 -37.15 -16.82
C LEU A 233 -7.82 -36.84 -16.86
N ALA A 234 -7.34 -36.19 -17.92
CA ALA A 234 -5.94 -35.78 -18.00
C ALA A 234 -5.57 -34.77 -16.90
N ALA A 235 -6.48 -33.82 -16.61
CA ALA A 235 -6.33 -32.87 -15.51
C ALA A 235 -6.35 -33.57 -14.15
N GLN A 236 -7.26 -34.53 -13.93
CA GLN A 236 -7.33 -35.32 -12.71
C GLN A 236 -5.99 -36.01 -12.43
N ARG A 237 -5.42 -36.71 -13.43
CA ARG A 237 -4.10 -37.35 -13.33
C ARG A 237 -3.00 -36.37 -12.93
N PHE A 238 -2.98 -35.19 -13.56
CA PHE A 238 -2.02 -34.14 -13.23
C PHE A 238 -2.13 -33.69 -11.76
N TYR A 239 -3.36 -33.52 -11.25
CA TYR A 239 -3.59 -33.08 -9.88
C TYR A 239 -3.34 -34.19 -8.84
N THR A 240 -3.58 -35.45 -9.19
CA THR A 240 -3.28 -36.61 -8.33
C THR A 240 -1.82 -37.04 -8.37
N GLY A 241 -0.97 -36.41 -9.19
CA GLY A 241 0.46 -36.70 -9.29
C GLY A 241 0.84 -37.83 -10.26
N ASP A 242 -0.10 -38.37 -11.04
CA ASP A 242 0.20 -39.28 -12.16
C ASP A 242 0.67 -38.47 -13.37
N LEU A 243 1.91 -37.99 -13.30
CA LEU A 243 2.46 -37.03 -14.26
C LEU A 243 2.79 -37.68 -15.61
N GLU A 244 3.24 -38.93 -15.64
CA GLU A 244 3.48 -39.68 -16.89
C GLU A 244 2.16 -39.97 -17.61
N GLY A 245 1.14 -40.44 -16.88
CA GLY A 245 -0.19 -40.67 -17.40
C GLY A 245 -0.89 -39.38 -17.83
N ALA A 246 -0.60 -38.26 -17.18
CA ALA A 246 -1.07 -36.93 -17.57
C ALA A 246 -0.41 -36.43 -18.86
N ASP A 247 0.93 -36.52 -19.01
CA ASP A 247 1.60 -36.08 -20.26
C ASP A 247 1.10 -36.88 -21.45
N SER A 248 0.98 -38.20 -21.31
CA SER A 248 0.46 -39.08 -22.36
C SER A 248 -0.96 -38.71 -22.77
N ALA A 249 -1.84 -38.44 -21.80
CA ALA A 249 -3.22 -38.04 -22.07
C ALA A 249 -3.30 -36.66 -22.74
N PHE A 250 -2.56 -35.67 -22.24
CA PHE A 250 -2.51 -34.34 -22.85
C PHE A 250 -1.88 -34.34 -24.24
N ALA A 251 -0.87 -35.18 -24.50
CA ALA A 251 -0.28 -35.37 -25.82
C ALA A 251 -1.30 -35.93 -26.82
N ALA A 252 -2.09 -36.93 -26.41
CA ALA A 252 -3.16 -37.47 -27.25
C ALA A 252 -4.23 -36.41 -27.58
N ILE A 253 -4.65 -35.62 -26.59
CA ILE A 253 -5.61 -34.52 -26.79
C ILE A 253 -5.03 -33.44 -27.71
N ALA A 254 -3.76 -33.08 -27.55
CA ALA A 254 -3.07 -32.09 -28.38
C ALA A 254 -2.95 -32.53 -29.85
N ALA A 255 -2.83 -33.83 -30.10
CA ALA A 255 -2.77 -34.41 -31.44
C ALA A 255 -4.15 -34.49 -32.13
N ASP A 256 -5.23 -34.54 -31.35
CA ASP A 256 -6.60 -34.58 -31.88
C ASP A 256 -7.03 -33.22 -32.43
N LYS A 257 -7.07 -33.10 -33.76
CA LYS A 257 -7.48 -31.87 -34.45
C LYS A 257 -8.95 -31.50 -34.22
N ALA A 258 -9.80 -32.46 -33.83
CA ALA A 258 -11.21 -32.25 -33.56
C ALA A 258 -11.50 -31.87 -32.10
N SER A 259 -10.54 -32.04 -31.19
CA SER A 259 -10.70 -31.64 -29.80
C SER A 259 -10.65 -30.13 -29.64
N ALA A 260 -11.61 -29.56 -28.91
CA ALA A 260 -11.57 -28.14 -28.52
C ALA A 260 -10.46 -27.85 -27.50
N TRP A 261 -9.92 -28.88 -26.85
CA TRP A 261 -8.90 -28.78 -25.80
C TRP A 261 -7.47 -28.91 -26.31
N ARG A 262 -7.27 -29.19 -27.61
CA ARG A 262 -5.95 -29.46 -28.20
C ARG A 262 -4.87 -28.46 -27.81
N ASP A 263 -5.24 -27.19 -27.84
CA ASP A 263 -4.34 -26.06 -27.70
C ASP A 263 -3.95 -25.86 -26.23
N LEU A 264 -4.93 -25.97 -25.32
CA LEU A 264 -4.69 -25.94 -23.88
C LEU A 264 -3.96 -27.20 -23.39
N ALA A 265 -4.30 -28.37 -23.92
CA ALA A 265 -3.63 -29.63 -23.60
C ALA A 265 -2.15 -29.59 -23.98
N ALA A 266 -1.81 -29.01 -25.14
CA ALA A 266 -0.42 -28.83 -25.56
C ALA A 266 0.35 -27.93 -24.58
N TYR A 267 -0.26 -26.88 -24.04
CA TYR A 267 0.31 -26.07 -22.95
C TYR A 267 0.40 -26.83 -21.61
N MET A 268 -0.60 -27.65 -21.27
CA MET A 268 -0.60 -28.45 -20.03
C MET A 268 0.58 -29.41 -19.94
N ARG A 269 1.09 -29.91 -21.07
CA ARG A 269 2.33 -30.71 -21.10
C ARG A 269 3.53 -29.97 -20.52
N LEU A 270 3.63 -28.66 -20.72
CA LEU A 270 4.69 -27.84 -20.12
C LEU A 270 4.51 -27.72 -18.59
N ARG A 271 3.26 -27.70 -18.10
CA ARG A 271 2.96 -27.74 -16.66
C ARG A 271 3.25 -29.10 -16.04
N VAL A 272 3.01 -30.19 -16.76
CA VAL A 272 3.43 -31.53 -16.37
C VAL A 272 4.95 -31.58 -16.25
N LEU A 273 5.68 -31.12 -17.26
CA LEU A 273 7.14 -31.05 -17.24
C LEU A 273 7.65 -30.24 -16.03
N ALA A 274 7.00 -29.10 -15.73
CA ALA A 274 7.37 -28.29 -14.57
C ALA A 274 7.17 -29.00 -13.23
N ARG A 275 6.11 -29.81 -13.12
CA ARG A 275 5.84 -30.58 -11.90
C ARG A 275 6.74 -31.81 -11.76
N ASN A 276 7.15 -32.41 -12.88
CA ASN A 276 8.17 -33.48 -12.93
C ASN A 276 9.58 -32.97 -12.57
N ASN A 277 9.83 -31.67 -12.68
CA ASN A 277 11.13 -31.07 -12.41
C ASN A 277 11.02 -30.06 -11.25
N PRO A 278 10.89 -30.54 -9.99
CA PRO A 278 10.71 -29.66 -8.83
C PRO A 278 11.90 -28.73 -8.57
N GLY A 279 13.08 -29.01 -9.13
CA GLY A 279 14.32 -28.29 -8.80
C GLY A 279 15.10 -29.03 -7.71
N GLY A 280 16.24 -28.46 -7.29
CA GLY A 280 16.97 -28.93 -6.10
C GLY A 280 16.64 -28.05 -4.89
N GLU A 281 16.88 -28.58 -3.68
CA GLU A 281 16.78 -27.80 -2.44
C GLU A 281 17.60 -26.51 -2.56
N PRO A 282 17.04 -25.33 -2.24
CA PRO A 282 17.80 -24.10 -2.29
C PRO A 282 18.86 -24.11 -1.18
N ALA A 283 20.10 -24.42 -1.55
CA ALA A 283 21.26 -24.23 -0.70
C ALA A 283 21.55 -22.72 -0.59
N TYR A 284 20.98 -22.08 0.43
CA TYR A 284 21.25 -20.67 0.77
C TYR A 284 22.59 -20.49 1.50
N SER A 285 23.56 -21.39 1.32
CA SER A 285 24.87 -21.25 1.97
C SER A 285 25.57 -19.98 1.47
N ASP A 286 26.01 -19.16 2.43
CA ASP A 286 26.70 -17.87 2.28
C ASP A 286 27.90 -17.86 1.31
N SER A 287 28.37 -19.03 0.87
CA SER A 287 29.66 -19.23 0.21
C SER A 287 29.62 -19.48 -1.30
N ASP A 288 28.45 -19.61 -1.92
CA ASP A 288 28.37 -19.99 -3.34
C ASP A 288 28.01 -18.81 -4.25
N GLY A 289 29.05 -18.06 -4.63
CA GLY A 289 28.97 -17.11 -5.74
C GLY A 289 28.65 -17.79 -7.08
N PRO A 290 28.35 -17.02 -8.14
CA PRO A 290 28.06 -17.57 -9.46
C PRO A 290 29.22 -18.46 -9.96
N GLY A 291 28.92 -19.72 -10.30
CA GLY A 291 29.87 -20.61 -10.98
C GLY A 291 30.35 -21.86 -10.22
N LYS A 292 29.84 -22.17 -9.02
CA LYS A 292 30.05 -23.46 -8.35
C LYS A 292 28.97 -24.50 -8.69
N GLU A 293 28.56 -24.55 -9.95
CA GLU A 293 27.59 -25.54 -10.39
C GLU A 293 28.22 -26.93 -10.41
N SER A 294 27.49 -27.94 -9.95
CA SER A 294 27.90 -29.32 -10.17
C SER A 294 27.77 -29.67 -11.65
N ALA A 295 28.65 -30.54 -12.17
CA ALA A 295 28.54 -31.03 -13.54
C ALA A 295 27.19 -31.72 -13.81
N GLU A 296 26.62 -32.35 -12.77
CA GLU A 296 25.30 -32.98 -12.83
C GLU A 296 24.18 -31.94 -12.96
N ALA A 297 24.20 -30.84 -12.20
CA ALA A 297 23.21 -29.76 -12.32
C ALA A 297 23.22 -29.13 -13.72
N LEU A 298 24.42 -28.91 -14.29
CA LEU A 298 24.54 -28.40 -15.66
C LEU A 298 23.99 -29.38 -16.70
N LYS A 299 24.25 -30.69 -16.54
CA LYS A 299 23.73 -31.74 -17.42
C LYS A 299 22.22 -31.85 -17.32
N GLN A 300 21.66 -31.85 -16.11
CA GLN A 300 20.21 -31.85 -15.87
C GLN A 300 19.54 -30.61 -16.46
N GLN A 301 20.12 -29.43 -16.24
CA GLN A 301 19.59 -28.19 -16.83
C GLN A 301 19.62 -28.23 -18.37
N ALA A 302 20.66 -28.78 -18.98
CA ALA A 302 20.76 -28.91 -20.42
C ALA A 302 19.71 -29.89 -20.99
N ALA A 303 19.51 -31.04 -20.33
CA ALA A 303 18.48 -32.00 -20.69
C ALA A 303 17.07 -31.38 -20.58
N LEU A 304 16.76 -30.74 -19.45
CA LEU A 304 15.49 -30.05 -19.24
C LEU A 304 15.25 -28.95 -20.28
N THR A 305 16.28 -28.16 -20.63
CA THR A 305 16.15 -27.12 -21.66
C THR A 305 15.74 -27.70 -23.01
N LYS A 306 16.30 -28.87 -23.39
CA LYS A 306 15.94 -29.55 -24.63
C LYS A 306 14.48 -30.03 -24.63
N GLU A 307 14.01 -30.56 -23.50
CA GLU A 307 12.61 -30.99 -23.33
C GLU A 307 11.64 -29.80 -23.36
N VAL A 308 12.00 -28.71 -22.68
CA VAL A 308 11.26 -27.44 -22.71
C VAL A 308 11.14 -26.94 -24.16
N ASP A 309 12.23 -26.91 -24.92
CA ASP A 309 12.23 -26.42 -26.30
C ASP A 309 11.37 -27.30 -27.23
N ALA A 310 11.40 -28.62 -27.03
CA ALA A 310 10.57 -29.56 -27.79
C ALA A 310 9.05 -29.32 -27.62
N ILE A 311 8.63 -28.80 -26.46
CA ILE A 311 7.23 -28.48 -26.16
C ILE A 311 6.92 -27.01 -26.48
N ALA A 312 7.74 -26.07 -25.99
CA ALA A 312 7.47 -24.64 -26.04
C ALA A 312 7.62 -24.04 -27.44
N LEU A 313 8.65 -24.41 -28.21
CA LEU A 313 8.89 -23.79 -29.52
C LEU A 313 7.74 -24.03 -30.52
N PRO A 314 7.16 -25.23 -30.64
CA PRO A 314 5.96 -25.43 -31.47
C PRO A 314 4.77 -24.58 -31.03
N LEU A 315 4.59 -24.37 -29.72
CA LEU A 315 3.48 -23.55 -29.20
C LEU A 315 3.67 -22.08 -29.58
N LEU A 316 4.88 -21.56 -29.39
CA LEU A 316 5.24 -20.16 -29.69
C LEU A 316 5.21 -19.86 -31.20
N LYS A 317 5.51 -20.85 -32.06
CA LYS A 317 5.40 -20.68 -33.51
C LYS A 317 3.96 -20.71 -34.03
N ASN A 318 3.00 -21.18 -33.24
CA ASN A 318 1.61 -21.30 -33.68
C ASN A 318 0.83 -19.99 -33.38
N PRO A 319 0.41 -19.23 -34.40
CA PRO A 319 -0.30 -17.96 -34.20
C PRO A 319 -1.67 -18.14 -33.55
N ARG A 320 -2.29 -19.34 -33.66
CA ARG A 320 -3.56 -19.62 -32.94
C ARG A 320 -3.40 -19.61 -31.43
N LEU A 321 -2.18 -19.83 -30.95
CA LEU A 321 -1.83 -19.89 -29.53
C LEU A 321 -1.29 -18.58 -28.98
N GLN A 322 -1.38 -17.48 -29.73
CA GLN A 322 -0.81 -16.19 -29.32
C GLN A 322 -1.25 -15.77 -27.92
N ALA A 323 -2.51 -16.02 -27.54
CA ALA A 323 -3.03 -15.74 -26.20
C ALA A 323 -2.34 -16.54 -25.08
N LEU A 324 -1.75 -17.71 -25.40
CA LEU A 324 -1.01 -18.56 -24.47
C LEU A 324 0.50 -18.26 -24.47
N HIS A 325 1.03 -17.55 -25.47
CA HIS A 325 2.47 -17.26 -25.57
C HIS A 325 3.06 -16.66 -24.29
N PRO A 326 2.44 -15.68 -23.60
CA PRO A 326 2.97 -15.16 -22.34
C PRO A 326 3.06 -16.22 -21.24
N SER A 327 2.10 -17.14 -21.16
CA SER A 327 2.11 -18.24 -20.20
C SER A 327 3.16 -19.31 -20.54
N VAL A 328 3.33 -19.61 -21.83
CA VAL A 328 4.38 -20.50 -22.33
C VAL A 328 5.76 -19.92 -22.01
N HIS A 329 6.00 -18.64 -22.28
CA HIS A 329 7.25 -17.97 -21.95
C HIS A 329 7.54 -17.99 -20.45
N ARG A 330 6.56 -17.60 -19.60
CA ARG A 330 6.73 -17.62 -18.13
C ARG A 330 7.20 -18.97 -17.62
N LEU A 331 6.57 -20.05 -18.06
CA LEU A 331 6.89 -21.39 -17.58
C LEU A 331 8.19 -21.93 -18.20
N ALA A 332 8.41 -21.70 -19.50
CA ALA A 332 9.62 -22.13 -20.19
C ALA A 332 10.88 -21.45 -19.62
N GLU A 333 10.84 -20.13 -19.40
CA GLU A 333 11.97 -19.40 -18.81
C GLU A 333 12.26 -19.85 -17.38
N ALA A 334 11.22 -20.14 -16.58
CA ALA A 334 11.40 -20.68 -15.23
C ALA A 334 12.09 -22.07 -15.24
N LEU A 335 11.73 -22.93 -16.20
CA LEU A 335 12.34 -24.25 -16.34
C LEU A 335 13.78 -24.21 -16.87
N ARG A 336 14.12 -23.22 -17.70
CA ARG A 336 15.48 -23.02 -18.26
C ARG A 336 16.55 -22.64 -17.21
N ILE A 337 16.13 -22.31 -15.99
CA ILE A 337 17.02 -21.94 -14.89
C ILE A 337 16.82 -22.80 -13.63
N ARG A 338 15.94 -23.82 -13.71
CA ARG A 338 15.41 -24.59 -12.59
C ARG A 338 16.47 -25.27 -11.71
N TYR A 339 17.49 -25.86 -12.31
CA TYR A 339 18.51 -26.66 -11.61
C TYR A 339 19.78 -25.86 -11.29
N LEU A 340 19.80 -24.56 -11.59
CA LEU A 340 20.98 -23.72 -11.37
C LEU A 340 20.97 -23.12 -9.96
N THR A 341 22.14 -22.78 -9.44
CA THR A 341 22.28 -21.97 -8.22
C THR A 341 21.72 -20.56 -8.42
N PRO A 342 21.22 -19.90 -7.37
CA PRO A 342 20.65 -18.55 -7.47
C PRO A 342 21.56 -17.53 -8.15
N GLY A 343 22.86 -17.53 -7.84
CA GLY A 343 23.84 -16.65 -8.49
C GLY A 343 23.92 -16.86 -10.01
N THR A 344 23.91 -18.11 -10.48
CA THR A 344 23.90 -18.43 -11.92
C THR A 344 22.56 -18.09 -12.56
N ARG A 345 21.42 -18.33 -11.88
CA ARG A 345 20.08 -17.92 -12.36
C ARG A 345 20.05 -16.43 -12.62
N LEU A 346 20.47 -15.64 -11.64
CA LEU A 346 20.51 -14.19 -11.70
C LEU A 346 21.42 -13.71 -12.84
N GLN A 347 22.61 -14.29 -13.00
CA GLN A 347 23.51 -13.98 -14.11
C GLN A 347 22.84 -14.28 -15.47
N ARG A 348 22.27 -15.47 -15.67
CA ARG A 348 21.60 -15.85 -16.93
C ARG A 348 20.40 -14.95 -17.25
N LEU A 349 19.57 -14.66 -16.25
CA LEU A 349 18.45 -13.75 -16.40
C LEU A 349 18.93 -12.36 -16.80
N SER A 350 19.96 -11.85 -16.14
CA SER A 350 20.52 -10.53 -16.45
C SER A 350 21.17 -10.47 -17.84
N ASP A 351 21.87 -11.53 -18.27
CA ASP A 351 22.44 -11.62 -19.61
C ASP A 351 21.35 -11.66 -20.69
N GLY A 352 20.28 -12.42 -20.43
CA GLY A 352 19.09 -12.48 -21.29
C GLY A 352 18.23 -11.22 -21.27
N LEU A 353 18.55 -10.25 -20.42
CA LEU A 353 17.89 -8.94 -20.28
C LEU A 353 18.84 -7.78 -20.62
N LYS A 354 19.99 -8.00 -21.26
CA LYS A 354 20.82 -6.90 -21.80
C LYS A 354 20.08 -6.09 -22.87
N THR A 355 19.21 -6.75 -23.62
CA THR A 355 18.27 -6.14 -24.56
C THR A 355 16.89 -6.77 -24.35
N PRO A 356 15.81 -6.17 -24.84
CA PRO A 356 14.46 -6.65 -24.56
C PRO A 356 14.16 -7.95 -25.33
N GLY A 357 14.75 -8.14 -26.52
CA GLY A 357 14.48 -9.31 -27.35
C GLY A 357 12.99 -9.49 -27.64
N ASP A 358 12.50 -10.72 -27.53
CA ASP A 358 11.06 -11.02 -27.58
C ASP A 358 10.35 -10.45 -26.33
N PRO A 359 9.32 -9.61 -26.49
CA PRO A 359 8.61 -8.97 -25.39
C PRO A 359 8.05 -9.89 -24.30
N ASP A 360 7.42 -11.01 -24.68
CA ASP A 360 6.78 -11.91 -23.73
C ASP A 360 7.84 -12.76 -23.00
N ALA A 361 8.95 -13.10 -23.69
CA ALA A 361 10.12 -13.71 -23.07
C ALA A 361 10.81 -12.75 -22.08
N ALA A 362 11.00 -11.48 -22.44
CA ALA A 362 11.55 -10.48 -21.52
C ALA A 362 10.64 -10.28 -20.32
N ALA A 363 9.33 -10.18 -20.51
CA ALA A 363 8.38 -10.06 -19.42
C ALA A 363 8.48 -11.24 -18.42
N ALA A 364 8.63 -12.46 -18.94
CA ALA A 364 8.87 -13.64 -18.12
C ALA A 364 10.19 -13.56 -17.32
N ARG A 365 11.30 -13.17 -17.97
CA ARG A 365 12.60 -13.02 -17.31
C ARG A 365 12.60 -11.90 -16.27
N LEU A 366 11.91 -10.79 -16.51
CA LEU A 366 11.75 -9.70 -15.55
C LEU A 366 11.04 -10.16 -14.28
N LEU A 367 10.00 -10.99 -14.42
CA LEU A 367 9.29 -11.58 -13.29
C LEU A 367 10.21 -12.50 -12.45
N LEU A 368 10.98 -13.36 -13.12
CA LEU A 368 11.94 -14.25 -12.46
C LEU A 368 13.07 -13.47 -11.79
N LEU A 369 13.61 -12.45 -12.46
CA LEU A 369 14.65 -11.60 -11.88
C LEU A 369 14.14 -10.85 -10.64
N ASN A 370 12.92 -10.33 -10.68
CA ASN A 370 12.28 -9.72 -9.52
C ASN A 370 12.16 -10.71 -8.35
N HIS A 371 11.81 -11.96 -8.63
CA HIS A 371 11.73 -13.00 -7.61
C HIS A 371 13.09 -13.29 -6.95
N GLU A 372 14.16 -13.45 -7.73
CA GLU A 372 15.52 -13.67 -7.21
C GLU A 372 15.99 -12.52 -6.31
N PHE A 373 15.77 -11.27 -6.74
CA PHE A 373 16.14 -10.10 -5.92
C PHE A 373 15.29 -9.96 -4.64
N ARG A 374 14.00 -10.33 -4.69
CA ARG A 374 13.13 -10.33 -3.50
C ARG A 374 13.60 -11.33 -2.47
N ILE A 375 13.95 -12.55 -2.90
CA ILE A 375 14.52 -13.56 -2.01
C ILE A 375 15.76 -12.96 -1.33
N CYS A 376 16.64 -12.33 -2.09
CA CYS A 376 17.83 -11.71 -1.53
C CYS A 376 17.60 -10.59 -0.52
N ALA A 377 16.55 -9.79 -0.68
CA ALA A 377 16.18 -8.80 0.32
C ALA A 377 15.72 -9.43 1.65
N ILE A 378 15.13 -10.63 1.60
CA ILE A 378 14.57 -11.30 2.78
C ILE A 378 15.66 -12.09 3.52
N VAL A 379 16.47 -12.87 2.80
CA VAL A 379 17.43 -13.81 3.41
C VAL A 379 18.88 -13.31 3.40
N GLY A 380 19.20 -12.27 2.63
CA GLY A 380 20.57 -11.83 2.37
C GLY A 380 21.29 -12.72 1.35
N CYS A 381 22.07 -12.14 0.43
CA CYS A 381 22.73 -12.90 -0.65
C CYS A 381 24.15 -12.41 -0.98
N SER A 382 25.16 -13.28 -0.95
CA SER A 382 26.53 -12.91 -1.36
C SER A 382 26.71 -12.71 -2.88
N TYR A 383 25.70 -13.02 -3.69
CA TYR A 383 25.73 -12.97 -5.16
C TYR A 383 25.02 -11.74 -5.77
N VAL A 384 24.75 -10.71 -4.98
CA VAL A 384 24.33 -9.38 -5.44
C VAL A 384 25.36 -8.32 -5.01
N GLY A 385 25.26 -7.09 -5.50
CA GLY A 385 26.15 -5.99 -5.12
C GLY A 385 27.22 -5.64 -6.15
N PRO A 386 28.16 -4.76 -5.80
CA PRO A 386 29.12 -4.16 -6.74
C PRO A 386 30.14 -5.14 -7.32
N GLY A 387 30.37 -6.29 -6.67
CA GLY A 387 31.31 -7.32 -7.10
C GLY A 387 30.81 -8.22 -8.25
N GLN A 388 29.58 -8.04 -8.71
CA GLN A 388 28.98 -8.85 -9.78
C GLN A 388 29.56 -8.53 -11.15
N LYS A 389 29.53 -9.49 -12.09
CA LYS A 389 30.05 -9.28 -13.46
C LYS A 389 29.04 -8.59 -14.38
N SER A 390 27.74 -8.75 -14.11
CA SER A 390 26.67 -8.17 -14.90
C SER A 390 26.43 -6.71 -14.51
N ASP A 391 26.57 -5.79 -15.47
CA ASP A 391 26.33 -4.35 -15.26
C ASP A 391 24.87 -4.09 -14.83
N LEU A 392 23.89 -4.79 -15.41
CA LEU A 392 22.49 -4.68 -14.99
C LEU A 392 22.29 -5.07 -13.51
N VAL A 393 23.02 -6.07 -13.02
CA VAL A 393 22.94 -6.51 -11.62
C VAL A 393 23.61 -5.50 -10.72
N GLN A 394 24.80 -5.01 -11.08
CA GLN A 394 25.48 -3.94 -10.37
C GLN A 394 24.58 -2.70 -10.27
N TRP A 395 23.93 -2.33 -11.38
CA TRP A 395 22.95 -1.25 -11.45
C TRP A 395 21.81 -1.46 -10.48
N LEU A 396 21.10 -2.59 -10.59
CA LEU A 396 19.95 -2.92 -9.74
C LEU A 396 20.34 -2.93 -8.27
N SER A 397 21.44 -3.58 -7.90
CA SER A 397 21.96 -3.56 -6.53
C SER A 397 22.25 -2.15 -6.03
N THR A 398 22.83 -1.30 -6.87
CA THR A 398 23.17 0.08 -6.49
C THR A 398 21.93 0.96 -6.33
N VAL A 399 21.02 0.96 -7.29
CA VAL A 399 19.85 1.85 -7.22
C VAL A 399 18.82 1.40 -6.20
N ARG A 400 18.66 0.09 -5.99
CA ARG A 400 17.70 -0.44 -5.00
C ARG A 400 18.28 -0.65 -3.59
N GLY A 401 19.60 -0.70 -3.45
CA GLY A 401 20.26 -1.03 -2.18
C GLY A 401 20.15 -2.51 -1.79
N PHE A 402 20.29 -3.43 -2.74
CA PHE A 402 20.37 -4.86 -2.42
C PHE A 402 21.80 -5.24 -2.03
N ASP A 403 22.02 -5.41 -0.73
CA ASP A 403 23.29 -5.81 -0.14
C ASP A 403 23.25 -7.28 0.27
N GLY A 404 24.39 -7.96 0.12
CA GLY A 404 24.55 -9.31 0.66
C GLY A 404 24.53 -9.36 2.19
N PRO A 405 24.76 -10.53 2.81
CA PRO A 405 24.47 -10.82 4.23
C PRO A 405 25.32 -10.02 5.27
N SER A 406 25.94 -8.92 4.89
CA SER A 406 26.76 -8.08 5.78
C SER A 406 26.51 -6.59 5.57
N GLY A 407 25.72 -6.00 6.46
CA GLY A 407 25.70 -4.55 6.70
C GLY A 407 24.38 -4.11 7.30
N GLY A 408 24.40 -3.44 8.45
CA GLY A 408 23.22 -2.77 9.00
C GLY A 408 22.96 -1.43 8.29
N LEU A 409 21.72 -0.93 8.39
CA LEU A 409 21.19 0.28 7.73
C LEU A 409 22.12 1.52 7.73
N ALA A 410 23.01 1.67 8.72
CA ALA A 410 23.88 2.84 8.86
C ALA A 410 25.24 2.75 8.12
N SER A 411 25.73 1.56 7.74
CA SER A 411 26.97 1.39 6.96
C SER A 411 26.73 1.26 5.44
N GLN A 412 25.46 1.24 5.02
CA GLN A 412 25.00 0.89 3.67
C GLN A 412 25.03 2.05 2.65
N ASP A 413 24.85 3.31 3.06
CA ASP A 413 24.69 4.42 2.10
C ASP A 413 25.98 4.81 1.35
N LYS A 414 27.15 4.65 1.98
CA LYS A 414 28.42 5.15 1.41
C LYS A 414 28.93 4.32 0.23
N TRP A 415 28.65 3.02 0.16
CA TRP A 415 29.15 2.21 -0.95
C TRP A 415 28.37 2.51 -2.23
N ARG A 416 27.05 2.68 -2.15
CA ARG A 416 26.16 3.02 -3.27
C ARG A 416 26.52 4.37 -3.88
N GLU A 417 26.73 5.37 -3.01
CA GLU A 417 27.27 6.67 -3.40
C GLU A 417 28.59 6.52 -4.18
N LYS A 418 29.59 5.86 -3.57
CA LYS A 418 30.92 5.70 -4.19
C LYS A 418 30.87 4.92 -5.49
N PHE A 419 30.07 3.86 -5.53
CA PHE A 419 30.01 2.96 -6.68
C PHE A 419 29.27 3.59 -7.86
N SER A 420 28.12 4.24 -7.62
CA SER A 420 27.40 4.99 -8.66
C SER A 420 28.26 6.12 -9.23
N TRP A 421 28.90 6.91 -8.35
CA TRP A 421 29.80 7.99 -8.76
C TRP A 421 31.00 7.49 -9.60
N SER A 422 31.74 6.50 -9.10
CA SER A 422 32.91 5.96 -9.82
C SER A 422 32.53 5.27 -11.13
N SER A 423 31.38 4.60 -11.17
CA SER A 423 30.85 4.02 -12.41
C SER A 423 30.54 5.10 -13.42
N TYR A 424 29.82 6.16 -13.03
CA TYR A 424 29.56 7.31 -13.91
C TYR A 424 30.85 7.97 -14.40
N GLN A 425 31.84 8.20 -13.54
CA GLN A 425 33.11 8.80 -13.96
C GLN A 425 33.86 7.95 -14.99
N ARG A 426 33.81 6.63 -14.84
CA ARG A 426 34.50 5.67 -15.73
C ARG A 426 33.77 5.49 -17.06
N THR A 427 32.44 5.39 -17.05
CA THR A 427 31.65 5.02 -18.22
C THR A 427 31.07 6.22 -18.95
N ARG A 428 30.83 7.33 -18.25
CA ARG A 428 30.02 8.47 -18.72
C ARG A 428 28.62 8.08 -19.18
N ASP A 429 28.13 6.93 -18.72
CA ASP A 429 26.85 6.38 -19.10
C ASP A 429 25.68 7.12 -18.41
N LEU A 430 24.55 7.24 -19.12
CA LEU A 430 23.37 7.97 -18.65
C LEU A 430 22.67 7.24 -17.50
N ALA A 431 22.63 5.90 -17.50
CA ALA A 431 22.08 5.20 -16.35
C ALA A 431 22.92 5.52 -15.11
N TRP A 432 24.23 5.31 -15.18
CA TRP A 432 25.14 5.63 -14.06
C TRP A 432 25.10 7.10 -13.64
N LEU A 433 24.90 8.05 -14.57
CA LEU A 433 24.63 9.46 -14.26
C LEU A 433 23.36 9.61 -13.40
N MET A 434 22.25 9.00 -13.80
CA MET A 434 20.98 9.09 -13.06
C MET A 434 21.09 8.46 -11.66
N ALA A 435 21.80 7.34 -11.50
CA ALA A 435 22.07 6.77 -10.18
C ALA A 435 22.94 7.69 -9.33
N ALA A 436 24.06 8.18 -9.87
CA ALA A 436 24.96 9.06 -9.14
C ALA A 436 24.23 10.36 -8.73
N ALA A 437 23.45 10.95 -9.62
CA ALA A 437 22.64 12.12 -9.33
C ALA A 437 21.49 11.84 -8.33
N SER A 438 21.10 10.60 -8.12
CA SER A 438 20.11 10.23 -7.09
C SER A 438 20.75 9.90 -5.75
N LEU A 439 21.94 9.28 -5.75
CA LEU A 439 22.54 8.67 -4.56
C LEU A 439 23.67 9.52 -3.96
N VAL A 440 24.35 10.35 -4.75
CA VAL A 440 25.40 11.24 -4.24
C VAL A 440 24.75 12.38 -3.45
N PRO A 441 25.05 12.53 -2.15
CA PRO A 441 24.50 13.60 -1.34
C PRO A 441 24.78 14.97 -1.95
N VAL A 442 23.80 15.87 -1.87
CA VAL A 442 23.98 17.28 -2.20
C VAL A 442 24.72 17.92 -1.02
N ASN A 443 26.06 17.93 -1.08
CA ASN A 443 26.89 18.49 -0.02
C ASN A 443 27.23 19.95 -0.32
N ALA A 444 27.13 20.82 0.68
CA ALA A 444 27.54 22.22 0.61
C ALA A 444 29.00 22.45 1.04
N ALA A 445 29.74 21.37 1.37
CA ALA A 445 31.15 21.47 1.75
C ALA A 445 31.98 22.15 0.64
N ALA A 446 32.70 23.21 1.02
CA ALA A 446 33.50 24.01 0.11
C ALA A 446 34.56 23.14 -0.59
N GLY A 447 34.46 22.99 -1.92
CA GLY A 447 35.44 22.30 -2.76
C GLY A 447 34.96 21.01 -3.45
N ASP A 448 33.76 20.51 -3.16
CA ASP A 448 33.22 19.31 -3.82
C ASP A 448 32.71 19.63 -5.25
N GLN A 449 33.52 19.32 -6.27
CA GLN A 449 33.16 19.57 -7.68
C GLN A 449 32.09 18.61 -8.22
N ARG A 450 31.74 17.53 -7.49
CA ARG A 450 30.80 16.50 -7.95
C ARG A 450 29.43 17.07 -8.28
N GLU A 451 28.94 18.01 -7.47
CA GLU A 451 27.63 18.61 -7.69
C GLU A 451 27.57 19.43 -8.99
N ALA A 452 28.58 20.25 -9.26
CA ALA A 452 28.65 21.02 -10.51
C ALA A 452 28.72 20.10 -11.74
N GLU A 453 29.48 19.00 -11.64
CA GLU A 453 29.58 17.99 -12.68
C GLU A 453 28.25 17.29 -12.95
N LEU A 454 27.55 16.83 -11.90
CA LEU A 454 26.23 16.19 -12.01
C LEU A 454 25.19 17.16 -12.60
N GLN A 455 25.16 18.41 -12.14
CA GLN A 455 24.26 19.45 -12.65
C GLN A 455 24.47 19.72 -14.14
N SER A 456 25.74 19.81 -14.57
CA SER A 456 26.11 20.01 -15.98
C SER A 456 25.74 18.81 -16.83
N ALA A 457 26.07 17.60 -16.37
CA ALA A 457 25.80 16.37 -17.10
C ALA A 457 24.30 16.09 -17.27
N LEU A 458 23.50 16.33 -16.23
CA LEU A 458 22.03 16.23 -16.32
C LEU A 458 21.44 17.26 -17.29
N ALA A 459 22.02 18.46 -17.35
CA ALA A 459 21.61 19.49 -18.31
C ALA A 459 21.93 19.10 -19.76
N ALA A 460 23.00 18.33 -19.97
CA ALA A 460 23.46 17.88 -21.29
C ALA A 460 22.70 16.67 -21.85
N VAL A 461 21.74 16.09 -21.12
CA VAL A 461 20.87 15.03 -21.65
C VAL A 461 20.08 15.60 -22.86
N PRO A 462 20.09 14.96 -24.04
CA PRO A 462 19.45 15.48 -25.24
C PRO A 462 17.94 15.75 -25.05
N GLU A 463 17.42 16.78 -25.71
CA GLU A 463 16.01 17.19 -25.55
C GLU A 463 15.01 16.16 -26.04
N ASP A 464 15.36 15.38 -27.05
CA ASP A 464 14.57 14.30 -27.64
C ASP A 464 14.72 12.96 -26.88
N HIS A 465 15.64 12.88 -25.91
CA HIS A 465 15.83 11.67 -25.12
C HIS A 465 14.69 11.46 -24.12
N LEU A 466 14.18 10.24 -24.01
CA LEU A 466 13.04 9.91 -23.12
C LEU A 466 13.31 10.16 -21.64
N ALA A 467 14.57 10.14 -21.22
CA ALA A 467 14.98 10.46 -19.85
C ALA A 467 15.15 11.97 -19.58
N ARG A 468 15.02 12.84 -20.60
CA ARG A 468 15.23 14.29 -20.47
C ARG A 468 14.40 14.91 -19.35
N PHE A 469 13.13 14.51 -19.28
CA PHE A 469 12.21 15.01 -18.27
C PHE A 469 12.64 14.60 -16.86
N ALA A 470 12.94 13.31 -16.65
CA ALA A 470 13.44 12.81 -15.37
C ALA A 470 14.77 13.45 -14.97
N ALA A 471 15.70 13.65 -15.92
CA ALA A 471 16.96 14.34 -15.68
C ALA A 471 16.75 15.81 -15.26
N THR A 472 15.79 16.49 -15.88
CA THR A 472 15.41 17.87 -15.53
C THR A 472 14.81 17.95 -14.13
N GLN A 473 13.90 17.03 -13.78
CA GLN A 473 13.35 16.94 -12.43
C GLN A 473 14.44 16.63 -11.39
N LEU A 474 15.36 15.72 -11.69
CA LEU A 474 16.45 15.35 -10.80
C LEU A 474 17.38 16.56 -10.56
N ARG A 475 17.70 17.28 -11.62
CA ARG A 475 18.48 18.53 -11.57
C ARG A 475 17.81 19.60 -10.69
N ALA A 476 16.49 19.79 -10.85
CA ALA A 476 15.71 20.71 -10.04
C ALA A 476 15.67 20.31 -8.56
N GLN A 477 15.47 19.02 -8.26
CA GLN A 477 15.51 18.50 -6.89
C GLN A 477 16.88 18.73 -6.24
N ARG A 478 17.98 18.53 -6.98
CA ARG A 478 19.32 18.82 -6.46
C ARG A 478 19.53 20.31 -6.18
N MET A 479 19.08 21.21 -7.07
CA MET A 479 19.11 22.66 -6.80
C MET A 479 18.26 23.04 -5.59
N PHE A 480 17.09 22.42 -5.45
CA PHE A 480 16.21 22.61 -4.31
C PHE A 480 16.90 22.20 -2.99
N ALA A 481 17.59 21.06 -2.98
CA ALA A 481 18.37 20.59 -1.83
C ALA A 481 19.56 21.52 -1.48
N GLN A 482 20.08 22.30 -2.44
CA GLN A 482 21.05 23.38 -2.18
C GLN A 482 20.42 24.68 -1.66
N GLY A 483 19.09 24.73 -1.47
CA GLY A 483 18.36 25.96 -1.15
C GLY A 483 18.21 26.93 -2.32
N ARG A 484 18.55 26.52 -3.55
CA ARG A 484 18.47 27.36 -4.76
C ARG A 484 17.08 27.32 -5.37
N PHE A 485 16.07 27.75 -4.61
CA PHE A 485 14.66 27.58 -4.97
C PHE A 485 14.25 28.34 -6.25
N GLU A 486 14.78 29.54 -6.48
CA GLU A 486 14.49 30.31 -7.71
C GLU A 486 15.04 29.61 -8.96
N ALA A 487 16.27 29.11 -8.90
CA ALA A 487 16.85 28.36 -10.01
C ALA A 487 16.08 27.04 -10.28
N ALA A 488 15.62 26.36 -9.22
CA ALA A 488 14.76 25.19 -9.35
C ALA A 488 13.42 25.55 -10.01
N ARG A 489 12.80 26.67 -9.61
CA ARG A 489 11.58 27.21 -10.22
C ARG A 489 11.76 27.48 -11.70
N GLU A 490 12.77 28.26 -12.09
CA GLU A 490 13.06 28.59 -13.48
C GLU A 490 13.16 27.33 -14.35
N LEU A 491 13.73 26.26 -13.81
CA LEU A 491 13.90 24.99 -14.52
C LEU A 491 12.59 24.21 -14.72
N VAL A 492 11.63 24.27 -13.78
CA VAL A 492 10.42 23.42 -13.81
C VAL A 492 9.12 24.18 -14.02
N ALA A 493 9.13 25.52 -14.03
CA ALA A 493 7.92 26.33 -14.21
C ALA A 493 7.18 25.98 -15.52
N GLY A 494 7.91 25.82 -16.62
CA GLY A 494 7.35 25.40 -17.91
C GLY A 494 6.86 23.94 -17.94
N SER A 495 7.18 23.14 -16.93
CA SER A 495 6.74 21.74 -16.83
C SER A 495 5.39 21.59 -16.12
N ALA A 496 4.88 22.63 -15.43
CA ALA A 496 3.64 22.54 -14.64
C ALA A 496 2.42 22.12 -15.48
N ASP A 497 2.38 22.55 -16.74
CA ASP A 497 1.33 22.22 -17.71
C ASP A 497 1.78 21.16 -18.74
N SER A 498 2.90 20.47 -18.49
CA SER A 498 3.44 19.48 -19.41
C SER A 498 2.48 18.30 -19.59
N PRO A 499 2.15 17.91 -20.84
CA PRO A 499 1.37 16.69 -21.11
C PRO A 499 1.99 15.41 -20.53
N LEU A 500 3.31 15.41 -20.26
CA LEU A 500 4.00 14.27 -19.65
C LEU A 500 3.55 14.03 -18.21
N ILE A 501 3.34 15.08 -17.42
CA ILE A 501 2.89 14.94 -16.03
C ILE A 501 1.37 15.05 -15.89
N ALA A 502 0.64 15.46 -16.91
CA ALA A 502 -0.82 15.61 -16.83
C ALA A 502 -1.52 14.35 -16.26
N HIS A 503 -0.99 13.17 -16.58
CA HIS A 503 -1.51 11.87 -16.13
C HIS A 503 -0.66 11.20 -15.03
N SER A 504 0.47 11.79 -14.63
CA SER A 504 1.29 11.34 -13.51
C SER A 504 1.01 12.20 -12.26
N LEU A 505 0.22 11.67 -11.34
CA LEU A 505 -0.09 12.36 -10.07
C LEU A 505 1.19 12.64 -9.25
N SER A 506 2.11 11.68 -9.17
CA SER A 506 3.41 11.85 -8.51
C SER A 506 4.26 12.94 -9.18
N GLY A 507 4.29 12.96 -10.53
CA GLY A 507 4.99 14.00 -11.30
C GLY A 507 4.40 15.40 -11.09
N ARG A 508 3.07 15.51 -11.03
CA ARG A 508 2.37 16.77 -10.69
C ARG A 508 2.70 17.23 -9.28
N ASN A 509 2.66 16.32 -8.31
CA ASN A 509 3.00 16.62 -6.92
C ASN A 509 4.45 17.06 -6.77
N LEU A 510 5.38 16.45 -7.52
CA LEU A 510 6.79 16.84 -7.50
C LEU A 510 7.01 18.25 -8.04
N VAL A 511 6.41 18.59 -9.19
CA VAL A 511 6.51 19.96 -9.73
C VAL A 511 5.86 20.96 -8.77
N LYS A 512 4.71 20.63 -8.18
CA LYS A 512 4.08 21.48 -7.17
C LYS A 512 4.98 21.71 -5.95
N ALA A 513 5.64 20.67 -5.46
CA ALA A 513 6.57 20.75 -4.33
C ALA A 513 7.78 21.64 -4.64
N LEU A 514 8.36 21.51 -5.83
CA LEU A 514 9.51 22.32 -6.26
C LEU A 514 9.16 23.80 -6.44
N LEU A 515 7.91 24.13 -6.84
CA LEU A 515 7.44 25.50 -7.03
C LEU A 515 6.94 26.16 -5.74
N LEU A 516 6.56 25.38 -4.71
CA LEU A 516 5.88 25.88 -3.51
C LEU A 516 6.67 26.95 -2.75
N PRO A 517 8.00 26.83 -2.52
CA PRO A 517 8.74 27.82 -1.73
C PRO A 517 8.85 29.19 -2.38
N THR A 518 8.74 29.27 -3.71
CA THR A 518 8.87 30.49 -4.52
C THR A 518 7.53 31.00 -5.04
N ALA A 519 6.42 30.54 -4.45
CA ALA A 519 5.10 31.05 -4.77
C ALA A 519 5.08 32.58 -4.63
N ALA A 520 4.68 33.29 -5.69
CA ALA A 520 4.69 34.74 -5.74
C ALA A 520 3.46 35.36 -5.07
N SER A 521 2.42 34.57 -4.79
CA SER A 521 1.18 35.01 -4.17
C SER A 521 0.56 33.91 -3.31
N GLU A 522 -0.35 34.30 -2.41
CA GLU A 522 -1.12 33.34 -1.61
C GLU A 522 -1.99 32.43 -2.51
N GLU A 523 -2.51 32.97 -3.62
CA GLU A 523 -3.33 32.20 -4.57
C GLU A 523 -2.51 31.09 -5.26
N GLU A 524 -1.31 31.43 -5.72
CA GLU A 524 -0.38 30.44 -6.25
C GLU A 524 0.00 29.41 -5.19
N TRP A 525 0.35 29.86 -3.99
CA TRP A 525 0.68 28.98 -2.88
C TRP A 525 -0.44 27.96 -2.62
N ARG A 526 -1.71 28.39 -2.57
CA ARG A 526 -2.86 27.49 -2.36
C ARG A 526 -2.96 26.43 -3.47
N ARG A 527 -2.80 26.82 -4.75
CA ARG A 527 -2.82 25.87 -5.88
C ARG A 527 -1.73 24.81 -5.82
N LEU A 528 -0.54 25.19 -5.35
CA LEU A 528 0.62 24.31 -5.20
C LEU A 528 0.52 23.43 -3.94
N ALA A 529 -0.09 23.96 -2.88
CA ALA A 529 -0.27 23.29 -1.60
C ALA A 529 -1.33 22.17 -1.63
N ILE A 530 -2.41 22.36 -2.39
CA ILE A 530 -3.47 21.35 -2.52
C ILE A 530 -3.03 20.30 -3.55
N ARG A 531 -2.74 19.08 -3.07
CA ARG A 531 -2.19 17.99 -3.90
C ARG A 531 -3.14 16.81 -4.00
N PRO A 532 -3.31 16.18 -5.17
CA PRO A 532 -3.99 14.90 -5.28
C PRO A 532 -3.25 13.81 -4.50
N VAL A 533 -4.00 12.99 -3.77
CA VAL A 533 -3.47 11.79 -3.12
C VAL A 533 -3.38 10.66 -4.16
N VAL A 534 -2.21 10.00 -4.20
CA VAL A 534 -1.89 8.93 -5.16
C VAL A 534 -2.36 7.57 -4.65
N ALA A 535 -2.22 7.31 -3.35
CA ALA A 535 -2.65 6.08 -2.71
C ALA A 535 -2.88 6.30 -1.20
N ARG A 536 -3.50 5.35 -0.52
CA ARG A 536 -3.56 5.30 0.95
C ARG A 536 -2.84 4.07 1.46
N SER A 537 -1.91 4.27 2.39
CA SER A 537 -1.24 3.21 3.12
C SER A 537 -1.97 2.94 4.42
N ASP A 538 -2.56 1.76 4.57
CA ASP A 538 -3.03 1.30 5.87
C ASP A 538 -1.84 0.63 6.57
N PRO A 539 -1.38 1.12 7.74
CA PRO A 539 -0.21 0.56 8.42
C PRO A 539 -0.41 -0.87 8.95
N GLU A 540 -1.66 -1.33 9.06
CA GLU A 540 -1.98 -2.73 9.37
C GLU A 540 -2.07 -3.59 8.10
N ALA A 541 -2.23 -2.98 6.93
CA ALA A 541 -2.10 -3.66 5.65
C ALA A 541 -0.62 -3.77 5.26
N MET A 542 -0.23 -4.91 4.70
CA MET A 542 1.15 -5.12 4.25
C MET A 542 1.54 -4.20 3.07
N GLU A 543 0.59 -3.55 2.39
CA GLU A 543 0.85 -2.54 1.35
C GLU A 543 -0.25 -1.48 1.21
N ALA A 544 0.13 -0.31 0.68
CA ALA A 544 -0.79 0.75 0.27
C ALA A 544 -1.65 0.33 -0.93
N ARG A 545 -2.96 0.53 -0.83
CA ARG A 545 -3.90 0.24 -1.92
C ARG A 545 -3.98 1.44 -2.87
N PRO A 546 -3.62 1.29 -4.16
CA PRO A 546 -3.88 2.33 -5.15
C PRO A 546 -5.39 2.46 -5.32
N SER A 547 -5.93 3.66 -5.18
CA SER A 547 -7.35 3.90 -5.39
C SER A 547 -7.66 3.99 -6.88
N ALA A 548 -8.73 3.31 -7.32
CA ALA A 548 -9.25 3.42 -8.69
C ALA A 548 -9.88 4.80 -9.01
N THR A 549 -9.99 5.67 -8.00
CA THR A 549 -10.51 7.02 -8.07
C THR A 549 -9.50 7.97 -7.44
N PRO A 550 -9.37 9.23 -7.90
CA PRO A 550 -8.61 10.23 -7.17
C PRO A 550 -9.08 10.25 -5.72
N LEU A 551 -8.20 9.88 -4.80
CA LEU A 551 -8.42 10.17 -3.40
C LEU A 551 -8.44 11.69 -3.29
N ALA A 552 -9.34 12.20 -2.44
CA ALA A 552 -9.50 13.60 -2.11
C ALA A 552 -8.17 14.40 -2.15
N SER A 553 -8.20 15.67 -2.57
CA SER A 553 -7.02 16.51 -2.44
C SER A 553 -6.66 16.71 -0.95
N ALA A 554 -5.36 16.65 -0.64
CA ALA A 554 -4.80 16.73 0.70
C ALA A 554 -3.57 17.65 0.78
N PHE A 555 -3.07 17.85 2.00
CA PHE A 555 -1.83 18.58 2.27
C PHE A 555 -0.70 17.59 2.55
N ASP A 556 0.40 17.76 1.82
CA ASP A 556 1.63 16.99 1.99
C ASP A 556 2.50 17.59 3.11
N ASP A 557 3.54 16.88 3.53
CA ASP A 557 4.33 17.18 4.73
C ASP A 557 4.94 18.59 4.71
N ASP A 558 5.39 19.06 3.55
CA ASP A 558 5.95 20.41 3.36
C ASP A 558 4.91 21.51 3.57
N VAL A 559 3.67 21.27 3.14
CA VAL A 559 2.52 22.17 3.33
C VAL A 559 2.09 22.16 4.79
N VAL A 560 1.95 20.98 5.39
CA VAL A 560 1.62 20.81 6.81
C VAL A 560 2.65 21.53 7.68
N ARG A 561 3.93 21.41 7.32
CA ARG A 561 5.03 22.14 7.95
C ARG A 561 4.86 23.64 7.78
N PHE A 562 4.55 24.14 6.59
CA PHE A 562 4.27 25.58 6.41
C PHE A 562 3.11 26.03 7.30
N LEU A 563 2.00 25.27 7.33
CA LEU A 563 0.81 25.60 8.11
C LEU A 563 1.15 25.73 9.61
N ASN A 564 1.82 24.73 10.17
CA ASN A 564 2.11 24.67 11.60
C ASN A 564 3.07 25.76 12.09
N THR A 565 3.83 26.39 11.20
CA THR A 565 5.04 27.16 11.54
C THR A 565 4.98 28.61 11.03
N ARG A 566 4.57 28.80 9.78
CA ARG A 566 4.63 30.07 9.07
C ARG A 566 3.26 30.61 8.67
N ALA A 567 2.25 29.78 8.45
CA ALA A 567 0.96 30.27 7.97
C ALA A 567 0.17 30.99 9.09
N PRO A 568 -0.18 32.28 8.90
CA PRO A 568 -1.11 32.99 9.79
C PRO A 568 -2.49 32.33 9.79
N LEU A 569 -3.20 32.32 10.93
CA LEU A 569 -4.57 31.77 10.99
C LEU A 569 -5.54 32.39 9.96
N PRO A 570 -5.51 33.70 9.64
CA PRO A 570 -6.31 34.25 8.56
C PRO A 570 -6.12 33.53 7.21
N MET A 571 -4.90 33.11 6.90
CA MET A 571 -4.59 32.33 5.70
C MET A 571 -5.20 30.92 5.76
N TRP A 572 -5.24 30.27 6.93
CA TRP A 572 -5.92 28.98 7.09
C TRP A 572 -7.43 29.11 6.79
N LEU A 573 -8.05 30.19 7.25
CA LEU A 573 -9.47 30.43 7.01
C LEU A 573 -9.78 30.72 5.54
N ARG A 574 -8.88 31.42 4.84
CA ARG A 574 -8.97 31.63 3.38
C ARG A 574 -8.76 30.31 2.62
N LEU A 575 -7.81 29.47 3.04
CA LEU A 575 -7.57 28.14 2.49
C LEU A 575 -8.77 27.20 2.69
N ALA A 576 -9.42 27.25 3.85
CA ALA A 576 -10.63 26.47 4.11
C ALA A 576 -11.82 26.83 3.20
N ALA A 577 -11.85 28.06 2.68
CA ALA A 577 -12.87 28.51 1.74
C ALA A 577 -12.62 28.04 0.30
N ASP A 578 -11.47 27.42 0.02
CA ASP A 578 -11.12 26.96 -1.32
C ASP A 578 -12.01 25.76 -1.73
N PRO A 579 -12.64 25.80 -2.93
CA PRO A 579 -13.47 24.71 -3.41
C PRO A 579 -12.66 23.46 -3.79
N ALA A 580 -11.35 23.57 -4.04
CA ALA A 580 -10.49 22.43 -4.33
C ALA A 580 -10.21 21.56 -3.08
N LEU A 581 -10.46 22.10 -1.88
CA LEU A 581 -10.28 21.37 -0.63
C LEU A 581 -11.46 20.42 -0.40
N ALA A 582 -11.15 19.14 -0.16
CA ALA A 582 -12.19 18.16 0.15
C ALA A 582 -12.94 18.52 1.46
N PRO A 583 -14.26 18.24 1.57
CA PRO A 583 -15.04 18.64 2.74
C PRO A 583 -14.48 18.15 4.08
N ALA A 584 -14.01 16.89 4.15
CA ALA A 584 -13.41 16.33 5.36
C ALA A 584 -12.14 17.10 5.78
N LEU A 585 -11.31 17.48 4.79
CA LEU A 585 -10.08 18.21 5.03
C LEU A 585 -10.35 19.65 5.46
N ARG A 586 -11.35 20.30 4.86
CA ARG A 586 -11.85 21.61 5.28
C ARG A 586 -12.30 21.60 6.73
N ASP A 587 -13.08 20.59 7.12
CA ASP A 587 -13.64 20.48 8.45
C ASP A 587 -12.53 20.31 9.49
N THR A 588 -11.55 19.43 9.24
CA THR A 588 -10.36 19.29 10.10
C THR A 588 -9.58 20.60 10.18
N LEU A 589 -9.40 21.33 9.06
CA LEU A 589 -8.64 22.60 9.03
C LEU A 589 -9.27 23.67 9.90
N LEU A 590 -10.58 23.79 9.84
CA LEU A 590 -11.33 24.74 10.65
C LEU A 590 -11.33 24.37 12.13
N GLU A 591 -11.40 23.08 12.48
CA GLU A 591 -11.37 22.63 13.86
C GLU A 591 -9.98 22.71 14.50
N THR A 592 -8.92 22.40 13.75
CA THR A 592 -7.53 22.64 14.18
C THR A 592 -7.26 24.14 14.35
N ALA A 593 -7.71 24.98 13.39
CA ALA A 593 -7.60 26.43 13.51
C ALA A 593 -8.34 26.97 14.75
N TRP A 594 -9.53 26.41 15.05
CA TRP A 594 -10.29 26.75 16.25
C TRP A 594 -9.50 26.42 17.52
N THR A 595 -8.99 25.19 17.67
CA THR A 595 -8.24 24.80 18.87
C THR A 595 -7.00 25.67 19.04
N ARG A 596 -6.26 25.90 17.95
CA ARG A 596 -5.06 26.76 17.94
C ARG A 596 -5.37 28.18 18.39
N ALA A 597 -6.46 28.77 17.88
CA ALA A 597 -6.89 30.12 18.24
C ALA A 597 -7.32 30.24 19.71
N VAL A 598 -8.07 29.24 20.23
CA VAL A 598 -8.51 29.23 21.63
C VAL A 598 -7.34 29.14 22.61
N LEU A 599 -6.36 28.27 22.34
CA LEU A 599 -5.14 28.15 23.17
C LEU A 599 -4.29 29.43 23.13
N ALA A 600 -4.26 30.11 21.98
CA ALA A 600 -3.57 31.37 21.83
C ALA A 600 -4.31 32.57 22.47
N GLY A 601 -5.59 32.42 22.81
CA GLY A 601 -6.44 33.51 23.28
C GLY A 601 -6.99 34.41 22.17
N ASP A 602 -6.84 34.01 20.90
CA ASP A 602 -7.41 34.72 19.76
C ASP A 602 -8.87 34.26 19.51
N TYR A 603 -9.74 34.67 20.42
CA TYR A 603 -11.15 34.25 20.39
C TYR A 603 -11.93 34.82 19.21
N ALA A 604 -11.48 35.93 18.62
CA ALA A 604 -12.09 36.49 17.42
C ALA A 604 -11.88 35.54 16.22
N THR A 605 -10.65 35.06 16.04
CA THR A 605 -10.32 34.06 15.02
C THR A 605 -10.96 32.71 15.30
N ALA A 606 -11.00 32.26 16.57
CA ALA A 606 -11.69 31.03 16.95
C ALA A 606 -13.18 31.07 16.57
N ARG A 607 -13.87 32.18 16.87
CA ARG A 607 -15.27 32.38 16.48
C ARG A 607 -15.44 32.37 14.96
N ARG A 608 -14.51 32.97 14.21
CA ARG A 608 -14.58 32.97 12.74
C ARG A 608 -14.40 31.57 12.15
N ALA A 609 -13.45 30.78 12.67
CA ALA A 609 -13.25 29.39 12.28
C ALA A 609 -14.53 28.56 12.53
N ALA A 610 -15.16 28.76 13.69
CA ALA A 610 -16.42 28.10 14.02
C ALA A 610 -17.56 28.47 13.08
N GLN A 611 -17.72 29.75 12.73
CA GLN A 611 -18.74 30.19 11.78
C GLN A 611 -18.59 29.49 10.41
N LEU A 612 -17.36 29.39 9.91
CA LEU A 612 -17.08 28.68 8.65
C LEU A 612 -17.39 27.19 8.76
N ARG A 613 -17.01 26.56 9.88
CA ARG A 613 -17.26 25.12 10.13
C ARG A 613 -18.75 24.81 10.23
N VAL A 614 -19.53 25.71 10.84
CA VAL A 614 -20.98 25.60 10.95
C VAL A 614 -21.65 25.80 9.59
N ALA A 615 -21.14 26.73 8.78
CA ALA A 615 -21.65 26.96 7.43
C ALA A 615 -21.37 25.79 6.46
N SER A 616 -20.27 25.04 6.68
CA SER A 616 -19.95 23.83 5.89
C SER A 616 -20.66 22.56 6.39
N ALA A 617 -21.19 22.57 7.60
CA ALA A 617 -21.80 21.40 8.23
C ALA A 617 -23.28 21.24 7.84
N PRO A 618 -23.81 20.00 7.79
CA PRO A 618 -25.25 19.79 7.80
C PRO A 618 -25.91 20.45 9.02
N ALA A 619 -27.20 20.77 8.91
CA ALA A 619 -27.97 21.28 10.03
C ALA A 619 -27.90 20.33 11.24
N ALA A 620 -28.00 20.88 12.45
CA ALA A 620 -27.98 20.06 13.67
C ALA A 620 -29.07 18.96 13.58
N PRO A 621 -28.74 17.70 13.86
CA PRO A 621 -29.69 16.61 13.72
C PRO A 621 -30.86 16.80 14.69
N ALA A 622 -32.09 16.58 14.21
CA ALA A 622 -33.30 16.68 15.05
C ALA A 622 -33.36 15.59 16.15
N LYS A 623 -32.61 14.49 15.98
CA LYS A 623 -32.42 13.38 16.94
C LYS A 623 -30.99 12.83 16.82
N GLY A 624 -30.34 12.55 17.94
CA GLY A 624 -28.95 12.05 18.01
C GLY A 624 -27.97 13.10 18.54
N ALA A 625 -26.71 12.70 18.76
CA ALA A 625 -25.67 13.61 19.22
C ALA A 625 -25.18 14.51 18.07
N ASP A 626 -25.02 15.82 18.32
CA ASP A 626 -24.41 16.76 17.37
C ASP A 626 -22.87 16.70 17.51
N PRO A 627 -22.14 16.23 16.49
CA PRO A 627 -20.68 16.04 16.55
C PRO A 627 -19.90 17.35 16.59
N ILE A 628 -20.55 18.50 16.39
CA ILE A 628 -19.93 19.83 16.45
C ILE A 628 -20.68 20.80 17.38
N ALA A 629 -21.38 20.28 18.39
CA ALA A 629 -22.19 21.08 19.30
C ALA A 629 -21.38 22.21 19.98
N GLY A 630 -20.17 21.92 20.45
CA GLY A 630 -19.26 22.89 21.05
C GLY A 630 -18.79 23.95 20.06
N ILE A 631 -18.52 23.58 18.80
CA ILE A 631 -18.22 24.54 17.74
C ILE A 631 -19.41 25.49 17.52
N ARG A 632 -20.64 24.99 17.44
CA ARG A 632 -21.84 25.85 17.32
C ARG A 632 -21.98 26.81 18.50
N ARG A 633 -21.79 26.34 19.74
CA ARG A 633 -21.83 27.19 20.95
C ARG A 633 -20.76 28.29 20.91
N SER A 634 -19.59 28.00 20.36
CA SER A 634 -18.50 28.99 20.27
C SER A 634 -18.84 30.20 19.40
N VAL A 635 -19.79 30.08 18.46
CA VAL A 635 -20.22 31.18 17.58
C VAL A 635 -20.87 32.32 18.38
N THR A 636 -21.56 31.99 19.48
CA THR A 636 -22.31 32.95 20.30
C THR A 636 -21.54 33.45 21.53
N LEU A 637 -20.34 32.93 21.79
CA LEU A 637 -19.53 33.38 22.93
C LEU A 637 -18.97 34.79 22.73
N ALA A 638 -18.98 35.59 23.80
CA ALA A 638 -18.31 36.87 23.82
C ALA A 638 -16.79 36.68 23.72
N THR A 639 -16.12 37.42 22.84
CA THR A 639 -14.66 37.31 22.64
C THR A 639 -13.85 37.84 23.82
N ALA A 640 -14.45 38.62 24.72
CA ALA A 640 -13.81 39.08 25.95
C ALA A 640 -13.90 38.05 27.10
N ASP A 641 -14.78 37.04 26.98
CA ASP A 641 -15.03 36.06 28.04
C ASP A 641 -14.05 34.87 27.96
N THR A 642 -12.80 35.14 28.29
CA THR A 642 -11.70 34.16 28.38
C THR A 642 -12.10 32.89 29.15
N ALA A 643 -12.90 33.08 30.19
CA ALA A 643 -13.37 32.02 31.07
C ALA A 643 -14.34 31.06 30.36
N ALA A 644 -15.32 31.58 29.63
CA ALA A 644 -16.26 30.77 28.86
C ALA A 644 -15.55 29.98 27.75
N TRP A 645 -14.56 30.58 27.06
CA TRP A 645 -13.79 29.89 26.03
C TRP A 645 -12.96 28.73 26.58
N ARG A 646 -12.27 28.92 27.72
CA ARG A 646 -11.50 27.85 28.38
C ARG A 646 -12.40 26.74 28.90
N ARG A 647 -13.56 27.09 29.48
CA ARG A 647 -14.58 26.12 29.89
C ARG A 647 -15.09 25.32 28.70
N LEU A 648 -15.38 25.96 27.56
CA LEU A 648 -15.81 25.27 26.35
C LEU A 648 -14.73 24.33 25.80
N LEU A 649 -13.44 24.70 25.90
CA LEU A 649 -12.34 23.81 25.52
C LEU A 649 -12.31 22.55 26.42
N LEU A 650 -12.54 22.69 27.73
CA LEU A 650 -12.68 21.55 28.66
C LEU A 650 -13.91 20.68 28.32
N GLU A 651 -15.04 21.29 27.94
CA GLU A 651 -16.22 20.54 27.49
C GLU A 651 -15.94 19.71 26.25
N ARG A 652 -15.30 20.29 25.23
CA ARG A 652 -14.93 19.57 24.00
C ARG A 652 -13.93 18.47 24.27
N MET A 653 -12.97 18.70 25.17
CA MET A 653 -12.05 17.68 25.65
C MET A 653 -12.78 16.52 26.36
N ALA A 654 -13.83 16.84 27.12
CA ALA A 654 -14.60 15.87 27.89
C ALA A 654 -15.73 15.18 27.11
N SER A 655 -15.99 15.63 25.89
CA SER A 655 -17.06 15.11 25.06
C SER A 655 -16.76 13.72 24.55
N THR A 656 -17.77 12.85 24.56
CA THR A 656 -17.73 11.53 23.92
C THR A 656 -18.30 11.55 22.50
N THR A 657 -18.83 12.69 22.06
CA THR A 657 -19.52 12.86 20.77
C THR A 657 -18.81 13.84 19.84
N GLU A 658 -17.94 14.68 20.40
CA GLU A 658 -17.10 15.62 19.63
C GLU A 658 -15.65 15.17 19.65
N THR A 659 -14.95 15.39 18.54
CA THR A 659 -13.50 15.22 18.47
C THR A 659 -12.82 16.56 18.68
N LEU A 660 -11.98 16.67 19.71
CA LEU A 660 -11.08 17.82 19.85
C LEU A 660 -9.83 17.59 18.99
N GLN A 661 -9.71 18.36 17.90
CA GLN A 661 -8.51 18.35 17.07
C GLN A 661 -7.32 18.99 17.80
N PRO A 662 -6.09 18.49 17.60
CA PRO A 662 -4.88 19.14 18.10
C PRO A 662 -4.72 20.57 17.56
N PRO A 663 -3.94 21.44 18.22
CA PRO A 663 -3.66 22.81 17.76
C PRO A 663 -2.59 22.91 16.66
N HIS A 664 -2.14 21.77 16.16
CA HIS A 664 -1.28 21.62 14.99
C HIS A 664 -1.89 20.56 14.11
N TRP A 665 -1.64 20.64 12.81
CA TRP A 665 -2.06 19.62 11.88
C TRP A 665 -1.23 18.33 12.10
N PRO A 666 -1.87 17.16 12.32
CA PRO A 666 -1.17 15.89 12.56
C PRO A 666 -0.41 15.42 11.31
N ALA A 667 0.54 14.50 11.48
CA ALA A 667 1.40 13.98 10.42
C ALA A 667 2.32 15.03 9.76
N ALA A 668 2.95 15.91 10.55
CA ALA A 668 4.22 16.50 10.11
C ALA A 668 5.33 15.43 10.22
N GLY A 669 5.20 14.37 9.42
CA GLY A 669 6.34 13.51 9.09
C GLY A 669 7.45 14.42 8.57
N TRP A 670 8.69 14.10 8.90
CA TRP A 670 9.84 14.87 8.44
C TRP A 670 10.27 14.42 7.04
N ASP A 671 9.37 13.79 6.29
CA ASP A 671 9.68 12.93 5.17
C ASP A 671 9.31 13.60 3.84
N ILE A 672 9.97 14.74 3.56
CA ILE A 672 9.96 15.26 2.19
C ILE A 672 10.80 14.30 1.33
N ARG A 673 10.16 13.34 0.65
CA ARG A 673 10.81 12.42 -0.31
C ARG A 673 9.96 12.29 -1.57
N PRO A 674 10.55 12.39 -2.77
CA PRO A 674 11.58 11.44 -3.26
C PRO A 674 12.99 12.01 -3.43
N THR A 675 14.02 11.18 -3.22
CA THR A 675 15.45 11.50 -3.40
C THR A 675 15.72 12.12 -4.79
N PRO A 676 16.46 13.24 -4.89
CA PRO A 676 17.27 13.88 -3.85
C PRO A 676 16.53 14.90 -2.97
N LEU A 677 15.24 14.67 -2.70
CA LEU A 677 14.60 15.09 -1.45
C LEU A 677 14.83 14.00 -0.38
N GLN A 678 15.45 14.44 0.72
CA GLN A 678 16.35 13.72 1.60
C GLN A 678 15.78 12.46 2.28
N PRO A 679 16.65 11.51 2.67
CA PRO A 679 16.22 10.39 3.47
C PRO A 679 15.68 10.66 4.88
N ALA A 680 14.41 10.32 5.12
CA ALA A 680 13.81 9.95 6.41
C ALA A 680 14.84 9.51 7.45
N LEU A 681 14.93 10.27 8.53
CA LEU A 681 15.46 9.80 9.80
C LEU A 681 14.33 9.05 10.51
N ASP A 682 14.45 7.72 10.49
CA ASP A 682 13.83 6.72 11.37
C ASP A 682 12.71 7.22 12.32
N LEU A 683 11.47 7.05 11.89
CA LEU A 683 10.25 7.33 12.65
C LEU A 683 9.98 6.34 13.79
N ALA A 684 10.84 5.34 14.05
CA ALA A 684 10.66 4.48 15.22
C ALA A 684 10.68 5.27 16.54
N SER A 685 11.27 6.47 16.58
CA SER A 685 11.38 7.27 17.80
C SER A 685 10.33 8.37 17.99
N ARG A 686 9.56 8.76 16.96
CA ARG A 686 8.51 9.80 17.08
C ARG A 686 7.10 9.23 16.94
N ARG A 687 6.77 8.34 17.87
CA ARG A 687 5.40 7.90 18.16
C ARG A 687 4.59 9.08 18.70
N ASN A 688 4.15 9.99 17.83
CA ASN A 688 3.13 10.97 18.19
C ASN A 688 1.77 10.28 18.28
N THR A 689 1.09 10.53 19.41
CA THR A 689 -0.32 10.24 19.75
C THR A 689 -1.07 9.35 18.77
N VAL A 690 -1.36 8.11 19.20
CA VAL A 690 -2.26 7.20 18.48
C VAL A 690 -3.65 7.85 18.38
N PRO A 691 -4.21 8.02 17.17
CA PRO A 691 -5.59 8.46 16.97
C PRO A 691 -6.56 7.61 17.79
N GLY A 692 -7.56 8.23 18.42
CA GLY A 692 -8.50 7.53 19.31
C GLY A 692 -7.99 7.31 20.75
N THR A 693 -6.82 7.83 21.12
CA THR A 693 -6.39 7.88 22.53
C THR A 693 -6.80 9.18 23.23
N TYR A 694 -6.63 9.22 24.56
CA TYR A 694 -6.90 10.41 25.35
C TYR A 694 -5.94 11.56 25.01
N GLY A 695 -4.70 11.27 24.61
CA GLY A 695 -3.70 12.27 24.23
C GLY A 695 -4.09 13.08 22.99
N LYS A 696 -3.81 14.38 23.04
CA LYS A 696 -4.07 15.40 22.02
C LYS A 696 -2.79 16.06 21.51
N TRP A 697 -1.83 16.40 22.36
CA TRP A 697 -0.52 16.93 21.93
C TRP A 697 0.56 16.75 22.99
N CYS A 698 1.76 16.39 22.56
CA CYS A 698 2.86 16.03 23.47
C CYS A 698 4.08 16.95 23.40
N THR A 699 4.34 17.61 22.28
CA THR A 699 5.46 18.53 22.11
C THR A 699 5.02 19.97 22.38
N PRO A 700 5.95 20.87 22.78
CA PRO A 700 5.67 22.31 22.80
C PRO A 700 5.11 22.74 21.44
N LEU A 701 4.05 23.56 21.43
CA LEU A 701 3.38 23.92 20.21
C LEU A 701 4.24 24.89 19.39
N GLY A 702 4.95 24.36 18.38
CA GLY A 702 5.85 25.09 17.48
C GLY A 702 7.02 24.21 17.02
N VAL A 703 7.78 24.64 16.01
CA VAL A 703 8.99 23.90 15.58
C VAL A 703 10.06 24.00 16.67
N PRO A 704 10.77 22.90 16.99
CA PRO A 704 12.01 22.98 17.75
C PRO A 704 12.95 23.99 17.08
N ALA A 705 13.40 24.96 17.86
CA ALA A 705 14.38 25.97 17.44
C ALA A 705 15.82 25.54 17.75
N SER A 706 16.01 24.35 18.34
CA SER A 706 17.28 23.79 18.77
C SER A 706 17.22 22.26 18.80
N GLY A 707 18.40 21.60 18.76
CA GLY A 707 18.55 20.15 18.67
C GLY A 707 18.83 19.65 17.24
N PRO A 708 19.07 18.33 17.06
CA PRO A 708 19.37 17.72 15.76
C PRO A 708 18.24 17.85 14.72
N GLU A 709 17.05 18.28 15.17
CA GLU A 709 15.85 18.45 14.35
C GLU A 709 15.35 19.92 14.37
N ALA A 710 16.23 20.85 14.72
CA ALA A 710 15.91 22.27 14.67
C ALA A 710 15.68 22.71 13.22
N ALA A 711 14.63 23.49 12.98
CA ALA A 711 14.47 24.14 11.69
C ALA A 711 15.57 25.18 11.45
N GLY A 712 16.04 25.27 10.21
CA GLY A 712 17.03 26.27 9.78
C GLY A 712 16.40 27.67 9.68
N PRO A 713 17.20 28.76 9.75
CA PRO A 713 16.71 30.14 9.65
C PRO A 713 15.87 30.42 8.39
N ALA A 714 16.27 29.87 7.24
CA ALA A 714 15.55 29.99 5.97
C ALA A 714 14.13 29.37 6.01
N GLU A 715 13.91 28.38 6.88
CA GLU A 715 12.60 27.73 7.03
C GLU A 715 11.63 28.56 7.89
N PHE A 716 12.13 29.61 8.55
CA PHE A 716 11.33 30.59 9.30
C PHE A 716 11.10 31.89 8.51
N GLU A 717 11.66 32.03 7.30
CA GLU A 717 11.38 33.19 6.47
C GLU A 717 9.92 33.17 5.97
N MET A 718 9.21 34.23 6.32
CA MET A 718 7.81 34.43 5.93
C MET A 718 7.75 34.87 4.46
N PRO A 719 6.91 34.24 3.62
CA PRO A 719 6.80 34.61 2.21
C PRO A 719 6.53 36.10 1.99
N ALA A 720 7.17 36.66 0.96
CA ALA A 720 7.07 38.08 0.62
C ALA A 720 5.62 38.54 0.37
N PHE A 721 4.76 37.65 -0.12
CA PHE A 721 3.35 37.96 -0.38
C PHE A 721 2.49 38.11 0.88
N LEU A 722 2.95 37.67 2.06
CA LEU A 722 2.18 37.84 3.30
C LEU A 722 2.26 39.29 3.80
N PRO A 723 1.13 39.93 4.14
CA PRO A 723 1.14 41.28 4.72
C PRO A 723 1.91 41.34 6.03
N GLN A 724 2.66 42.42 6.26
CA GLN A 724 3.48 42.60 7.47
C GLN A 724 2.66 42.43 8.77
N ALA A 725 1.42 42.90 8.79
CA ALA A 725 0.52 42.75 9.94
C ALA A 725 0.24 41.27 10.25
N GLU A 726 -0.04 40.44 9.24
CA GLU A 726 -0.27 39.00 9.42
C GLU A 726 1.01 38.27 9.85
N ARG A 727 2.20 38.73 9.39
CA ARG A 727 3.48 38.20 9.87
C ARG A 727 3.71 38.45 11.35
N THR A 728 3.43 39.66 11.82
CA THR A 728 3.53 40.00 13.24
C THR A 728 2.53 39.19 14.08
N GLN A 729 1.30 39.03 13.60
CA GLN A 729 0.29 38.19 14.25
C GLN A 729 0.75 36.73 14.35
N GLN A 730 1.32 36.18 13.28
CA GLN A 730 1.85 34.81 13.29
C GLN A 730 3.00 34.65 14.28
N ALA A 731 3.95 35.59 14.32
CA ALA A 731 5.05 35.54 15.26
C ALA A 731 4.56 35.54 16.72
N ALA A 732 3.58 36.40 17.05
CA ALA A 732 2.95 36.45 18.36
C ALA A 732 2.18 35.14 18.68
N LEU A 733 1.44 34.60 17.71
CA LEU A 733 0.73 33.33 17.83
C LEU A 733 1.69 32.18 18.17
N VAL A 734 2.77 32.02 17.39
CA VAL A 734 3.77 30.97 17.60
C VAL A 734 4.47 31.14 18.95
N ALA A 735 4.84 32.38 19.33
CA ALA A 735 5.42 32.65 20.64
C ALA A 735 4.48 32.23 21.78
N ARG A 736 3.18 32.52 21.65
CA ARG A 736 2.18 32.11 22.64
C ARG A 736 2.01 30.60 22.71
N LEU A 737 1.89 29.94 21.56
CA LEU A 737 1.72 28.49 21.50
C LEU A 737 2.90 27.74 22.12
N ARG A 738 4.14 28.22 21.95
CA ARG A 738 5.33 27.63 22.60
C ARG A 738 5.27 27.63 24.14
N THR A 739 4.44 28.49 24.73
CA THR A 739 4.24 28.53 26.20
C THR A 739 3.17 27.55 26.69
N VAL A 740 2.38 26.96 25.79
CA VAL A 740 1.34 25.99 26.15
C VAL A 740 2.03 24.68 26.52
N PRO A 741 1.83 24.17 27.75
CA PRO A 741 2.41 22.91 28.16
C PRO A 741 1.73 21.73 27.44
N GLN A 742 2.26 20.53 27.67
CA GLN A 742 1.65 19.30 27.18
C GLN A 742 0.17 19.22 27.60
N ASP A 743 -0.66 18.61 26.77
CA ASP A 743 -2.11 18.51 26.93
C ASP A 743 -2.58 18.11 28.33
N SER A 744 -2.04 17.03 28.91
CA SER A 744 -2.42 16.51 30.22
C SER A 744 -2.10 17.53 31.32
N VAL A 745 -0.99 18.25 31.19
CA VAL A 745 -0.60 19.34 32.10
C VAL A 745 -1.54 20.53 31.92
N TYR A 746 -1.77 20.98 30.68
CA TYR A 746 -2.64 22.10 30.35
C TYR A 746 -4.06 21.87 30.86
N PHE A 747 -4.67 20.73 30.53
CA PHE A 747 -6.03 20.39 30.94
C PHE A 747 -6.15 20.19 32.44
N THR A 748 -5.12 19.67 33.12
CA THR A 748 -5.10 19.64 34.59
C THR A 748 -5.12 21.06 35.16
N GLN A 749 -4.29 21.98 34.63
CA GLN A 749 -4.24 23.37 35.08
C GLN A 749 -5.57 24.09 34.87
N GLU A 750 -6.18 23.98 33.69
CA GLU A 750 -7.46 24.62 33.40
C GLU A 750 -8.62 24.00 34.20
N SER A 751 -8.60 22.69 34.47
CA SER A 751 -9.59 22.04 35.34
C SER A 751 -9.49 22.54 36.78
N LEU A 752 -8.28 22.76 37.28
CA LEU A 752 -8.06 23.35 38.61
C LEU A 752 -8.47 24.82 38.66
N ALA A 753 -8.21 25.59 37.59
CA ALA A 753 -8.66 26.98 37.49
C ALA A 753 -10.20 27.07 37.45
N LEU A 754 -10.88 26.16 36.74
CA LEU A 754 -12.34 26.06 36.77
C LEU A 754 -12.84 25.76 38.18
N MET A 755 -12.25 24.77 38.86
CA MET A 755 -12.60 24.43 40.25
C MET A 755 -12.47 25.61 41.21
N GLN A 756 -11.43 26.42 41.06
CA GLN A 756 -11.20 27.59 41.91
C GLN A 756 -12.28 28.66 41.72
N ARG A 757 -12.85 28.76 40.51
CA ARG A 757 -13.89 29.74 40.17
C ARG A 757 -15.28 29.22 40.52
N ASP A 758 -15.54 27.94 40.24
CA ASP A 758 -16.77 27.26 40.56
C ASP A 758 -16.48 25.79 40.92
N LYS A 759 -16.42 25.52 42.23
CA LYS A 759 -16.20 24.18 42.76
C LYS A 759 -17.38 23.24 42.51
N ALA A 760 -18.57 23.78 42.26
CA ALA A 760 -19.78 22.98 42.02
C ALA A 760 -19.99 22.63 40.54
N ASP A 761 -19.18 23.18 39.62
CA ASP A 761 -19.32 22.91 38.19
C ASP A 761 -19.16 21.40 37.92
N PRO A 762 -20.18 20.73 37.35
CA PRO A 762 -20.18 19.29 37.15
C PRO A 762 -19.09 18.81 36.18
N LEU A 763 -18.51 19.70 35.38
CA LEU A 763 -17.42 19.38 34.46
C LEU A 763 -16.10 19.11 35.18
N VAL A 764 -15.86 19.72 36.34
CA VAL A 764 -14.57 19.64 37.05
C VAL A 764 -14.12 18.20 37.35
N PRO A 765 -14.93 17.33 38.00
CA PRO A 765 -14.49 15.97 38.30
C PRO A 765 -14.25 15.13 37.03
N GLN A 766 -15.02 15.35 35.97
CA GLN A 766 -14.83 14.69 34.68
C GLN A 766 -13.52 15.13 34.01
N ALA A 767 -13.30 16.44 33.92
CA ALA A 767 -12.13 17.02 33.26
C ALA A 767 -10.82 16.63 33.98
N LEU A 768 -10.82 16.61 35.33
CA LEU A 768 -9.68 16.10 36.10
C LEU A 768 -9.42 14.61 35.85
N SER A 769 -10.46 13.77 35.83
CA SER A 769 -10.32 12.33 35.54
C SER A 769 -9.73 12.09 34.15
N LEU A 770 -10.18 12.82 33.15
CA LEU A 770 -9.70 12.71 31.78
C LEU A 770 -8.26 13.20 31.65
N ALA A 771 -7.90 14.35 32.23
CA ALA A 771 -6.54 14.87 32.21
C ALA A 771 -5.53 13.91 32.88
N VAL A 772 -5.94 13.23 33.98
CA VAL A 772 -5.12 12.18 34.61
C VAL A 772 -4.92 10.99 33.66
N LYS A 773 -5.98 10.53 32.98
CA LYS A 773 -5.90 9.43 32.00
C LYS A 773 -5.08 9.80 30.77
N MET A 774 -5.12 11.05 30.33
CA MET A 774 -4.31 11.57 29.22
C MET A 774 -2.83 11.34 29.44
N ALA A 775 -2.33 11.55 30.67
CA ALA A 775 -0.93 11.37 31.03
C ALA A 775 -0.36 9.97 30.69
N ARG A 776 -1.22 8.96 30.52
CA ARG A 776 -0.82 7.61 30.07
C ARG A 776 -0.41 7.56 28.59
N TYR A 777 -1.01 8.41 27.76
CA TYR A 777 -0.93 8.38 26.30
C TYR A 777 -0.10 9.53 25.73
N THR A 778 0.58 10.26 26.60
CA THR A 778 1.40 11.44 26.27
C THR A 778 2.88 11.13 26.48
N CYS A 779 3.76 11.94 25.89
CA CYS A 779 5.21 11.72 25.95
C CYS A 779 5.74 11.53 27.38
N PRO A 780 6.79 10.72 27.56
CA PRO A 780 7.41 10.50 28.85
C PRO A 780 8.12 11.77 29.33
N ASP A 781 7.54 12.41 30.35
CA ASP A 781 8.06 13.61 30.99
C ASP A 781 7.72 13.61 32.50
N LYS A 782 8.67 14.04 33.33
CA LYS A 782 8.49 14.09 34.79
C LYS A 782 7.35 15.03 35.20
N THR A 783 7.25 16.19 34.56
CA THR A 783 6.23 17.21 34.80
C THR A 783 4.84 16.64 34.55
N VAL A 784 4.66 15.82 33.52
CA VAL A 784 3.39 15.12 33.25
C VAL A 784 2.98 14.25 34.43
N GLY A 785 3.91 13.45 34.98
CA GLY A 785 3.66 12.62 36.15
C GLY A 785 3.29 13.43 37.40
N ASP A 786 3.98 14.54 37.65
CA ASP A 786 3.72 15.42 38.78
C ASP A 786 2.31 16.05 38.71
N TRP A 787 1.91 16.53 37.52
CA TRP A 787 0.57 17.10 37.31
C TRP A 787 -0.53 16.04 37.31
N SER A 788 -0.29 14.84 36.75
CA SER A 788 -1.22 13.71 36.84
C SER A 788 -1.49 13.33 38.29
N ARG A 789 -0.44 13.24 39.12
CA ARG A 789 -0.57 13.00 40.57
C ARG A 789 -1.39 14.10 41.24
N LYS A 790 -1.11 15.37 40.95
CA LYS A 790 -1.83 16.51 41.52
C LYS A 790 -3.31 16.49 41.14
N GLY A 791 -3.64 16.23 39.87
CA GLY A 791 -5.02 16.11 39.39
C GLY A 791 -5.79 15.00 40.11
N LEU A 792 -5.16 13.83 40.28
CA LEU A 792 -5.74 12.70 41.01
C LEU A 792 -6.01 13.05 42.49
N GLN A 793 -5.04 13.64 43.17
CA GLN A 793 -5.19 14.03 44.58
C GLN A 793 -6.34 15.02 44.77
N VAL A 794 -6.44 16.02 43.91
CA VAL A 794 -7.54 17.01 43.97
C VAL A 794 -8.89 16.36 43.69
N LEU A 795 -8.96 15.47 42.70
CA LEU A 795 -10.18 14.72 42.35
C LEU A 795 -10.70 13.91 43.54
N HIS A 796 -9.84 13.13 44.20
CA HIS A 796 -10.22 12.31 45.35
C HIS A 796 -10.51 13.15 46.60
N ALA A 797 -9.76 14.22 46.84
CA ALA A 797 -9.97 15.07 48.02
C ALA A 797 -11.27 15.89 47.94
N ASN A 798 -11.66 16.37 46.75
CA ASN A 798 -12.79 17.30 46.60
C ASN A 798 -14.05 16.64 46.03
N TYR A 799 -13.91 15.51 45.31
CA TYR A 799 -15.02 14.79 44.69
C TYR A 799 -15.00 13.29 44.99
N PRO A 800 -14.83 12.86 46.26
CA PRO A 800 -14.64 11.45 46.63
C PRO A 800 -15.83 10.55 46.27
N LYS A 801 -17.03 11.12 46.17
CA LYS A 801 -18.27 10.39 45.83
C LYS A 801 -18.60 10.40 44.34
N SER A 802 -17.77 11.03 43.50
CA SER A 802 -18.01 11.07 42.05
C SER A 802 -17.65 9.74 41.39
N THR A 803 -18.40 9.36 40.35
CA THR A 803 -18.07 8.19 39.52
C THR A 803 -16.70 8.36 38.85
N TRP A 804 -16.28 9.60 38.57
CA TRP A 804 -14.99 9.94 38.00
C TRP A 804 -13.81 9.63 38.93
N ALA A 805 -13.94 9.94 40.23
CA ALA A 805 -12.93 9.56 41.23
C ALA A 805 -12.82 8.04 41.38
N ALA A 806 -13.95 7.33 41.44
CA ALA A 806 -13.98 5.87 41.51
C ALA A 806 -13.31 5.20 40.29
N ASN A 807 -13.53 5.75 39.09
CA ASN A 807 -12.97 5.24 37.84
C ASN A 807 -11.54 5.71 37.53
N THR A 808 -10.89 6.41 38.46
CA THR A 808 -9.51 6.91 38.32
C THR A 808 -8.72 6.56 39.58
N PRO A 809 -8.25 5.31 39.73
CA PRO A 809 -7.65 4.85 40.99
C PRO A 809 -6.15 5.18 41.11
N TYR A 810 -5.48 5.54 40.02
CA TYR A 810 -4.05 5.81 40.00
C TYR A 810 -3.71 6.90 38.98
N TRP A 811 -2.55 7.52 39.18
CA TRP A 811 -1.96 8.50 38.27
C TRP A 811 -0.90 7.83 37.40
N TYR A 812 -0.57 8.44 36.27
CA TYR A 812 0.38 7.90 35.29
C TYR A 812 1.59 8.82 35.17
N GLY A 813 2.80 8.27 35.17
CA GLY A 813 3.97 8.95 34.58
C GLY A 813 3.93 8.71 33.07
N GLY A 814 4.19 9.75 32.27
CA GLY A 814 4.24 9.60 30.81
C GLY A 814 5.12 8.41 30.43
N ARG A 815 4.66 7.57 29.49
CA ARG A 815 5.38 6.37 29.05
C ARG A 815 6.13 6.58 27.76
#